data_AF-A0AA88XY20-F1
#
_entry.id   AF-A0AA88XY20-F1
#
_cell.length_a   1.000
_cell.length_b   1.000
_cell.length_c   1.000
_cell.angle_alpha   90.00
_cell.angle_beta   90.00
_cell.angle_gamma   90.00
#
_symmetry.space_group_name_H-M   'P 1'
#
loop_
_entity.id
_entity.type
_entity.pdbx_description
1 polymer ?
#
loop_
_entity_poly.entity_id
_entity_poly.type
_entity_poly.pdbx_seq_one_letter_code
_entity_poly.pdbx_strand_id
1 'polypeptide(L)'
;MSALRKSNNSSWKNMQPPMQQDPAIVSYQTTPAMLNISNARETGVVEKLLHSYGFIQCYERDARLFFHFSEYHGDMNAIKVGDGVEFLTSSDKRTGRPVACSVNKVAGETISYEVYSEERYSGSIVQEAKPKNKDGSREADREYEGRVTYEHNGEWFFIPYCHEDIVNDSRVKCGDQVTFILATDKRNREMRARQLELVQLQKNKKFQGVVCSLKESFGFIERSDVVKEIFFHYSEYRGDIGDINLGDDVEFDVQVRNNKEVAVNISKLPEGTVVFEDISVDKYRGKLKRTLKSNRRHSDPFGGLISYTVDKKVVEIAYGDKDQDGDYTLRVDDVVEFSISTDRRDKLQRATDIKLCRETFENTEERRVKGIISVLKDGYGFIDSADRESRLFFHFSELIDKKKDLKVQENVEFTVVEDPSTSDGKQMAIRILYLPKGSVSLYTLLPEKYIGTIDREPSIRNNSAKNKDESKGNIIFDYEGKISHIAYSSKDLRDSKDPHFGDKVEFQICEVKRNNSKYAVNIKVIFRNVSNKRRGYVAALQDTYGFVENSDHNQAVFFHFTSLNGSPSEIEIGDEVEYTITKKGAKFSAENVSRIPSGTIPEDAVIPGRGVLYGTVKRSLKIVNPEQDEYFGLIQVISDDGEDSETIPFGITSLVDRKEIVQRGDSVEFLVAETHTGCHHAVHVTAVRKYVQSKVDTVKEQFGYIDYEMDEGKKLYFKMSEVLDEVVLQPGDDVKFVIIQNQRSGRYSACSVRKVIEKPRPERLLSRLRSVQDDKCGPRLIAVRQPRGPDDTLGFKLPRVPWVQAN
;
A
#
# COMPACT_ATOMS: atom_id res chain seq x y z
N MET A 1 16.98 30.40 -42.45
CA MET A 1 16.75 31.44 -43.47
C MET A 1 16.15 32.66 -42.78
N SER A 2 16.60 33.86 -43.16
CA SER A 2 16.22 35.21 -42.64
C SER A 2 16.69 35.51 -41.21
N ALA A 3 17.76 36.25 -40.88
CA ALA A 3 18.62 37.25 -41.52
C ALA A 3 18.00 38.64 -41.78
N LEU A 4 18.32 39.62 -40.90
CA LEU A 4 18.42 41.07 -41.14
C LEU A 4 19.18 41.71 -39.96
N ARG A 5 20.52 41.90 -40.07
CA ARG A 5 21.25 43.14 -40.41
C ARG A 5 21.09 44.33 -39.44
N LYS A 6 22.17 44.65 -38.73
CA LYS A 6 22.65 46.03 -38.48
C LYS A 6 24.19 46.05 -38.52
N SER A 7 24.74 47.05 -39.20
CA SER A 7 26.16 47.26 -39.48
C SER A 7 26.63 48.64 -38.99
N ASN A 8 27.95 48.75 -38.86
CA ASN A 8 28.85 49.90 -38.59
C ASN A 8 29.21 50.14 -37.11
N ASN A 9 30.46 49.83 -36.71
CA ASN A 9 31.72 50.63 -36.79
C ASN A 9 31.63 51.91 -35.95
N SER A 10 32.56 52.28 -35.07
CA SER A 10 33.92 51.81 -34.79
C SER A 10 34.42 52.49 -33.50
N SER A 11 35.42 51.90 -32.86
CA SER A 11 36.60 52.62 -32.31
C SER A 11 36.68 53.16 -30.87
N TRP A 12 37.63 52.55 -30.12
CA TRP A 12 38.59 53.13 -29.16
C TRP A 12 38.09 53.76 -27.86
N LYS A 13 38.49 53.16 -26.71
CA LYS A 13 39.20 53.87 -25.61
C LYS A 13 39.70 52.87 -24.55
N ASN A 14 40.96 52.44 -24.72
CA ASN A 14 41.88 52.17 -23.61
C ASN A 14 42.28 53.52 -23.02
N MET A 15 42.22 53.67 -21.69
CA MET A 15 42.77 54.82 -20.98
C MET A 15 43.63 54.29 -19.81
N GLN A 16 44.95 54.29 -20.03
CA GLN A 16 45.93 54.54 -18.98
C GLN A 16 46.42 55.99 -19.16
N PRO A 17 46.84 56.65 -18.07
CA PRO A 17 48.11 57.37 -18.11
C PRO A 17 49.01 57.07 -16.88
N PRO A 18 50.26 57.57 -16.88
CA PRO A 18 51.44 56.91 -16.29
C PRO A 18 51.94 57.51 -14.95
N MET A 19 53.06 56.93 -14.47
CA MET A 19 53.86 57.31 -13.30
C MET A 19 54.75 58.57 -13.51
N GLN A 20 55.04 59.21 -12.36
CA GLN A 20 56.29 59.87 -11.91
C GLN A 20 56.70 61.31 -12.36
N GLN A 21 57.02 62.09 -11.30
CA GLN A 21 57.98 63.22 -11.14
C GLN A 21 57.68 64.52 -11.93
N ASP A 22 57.64 65.73 -11.36
CA ASP A 22 58.35 66.32 -10.23
C ASP A 22 57.49 67.31 -9.40
N PRO A 23 57.82 67.51 -8.10
CA PRO A 23 57.23 68.55 -7.27
C PRO A 23 57.95 69.90 -7.44
N ALA A 24 57.23 70.91 -7.93
CA ALA A 24 57.58 72.30 -7.73
C ALA A 24 57.00 72.76 -6.38
N ILE A 25 57.79 72.71 -5.31
CA ILE A 25 57.48 73.47 -4.08
C ILE A 25 58.62 74.44 -3.81
N VAL A 26 58.20 75.69 -3.76
CA VAL A 26 58.97 76.91 -3.60
C VAL A 26 59.74 76.88 -2.28
N SER A 27 61.04 77.05 -2.43
CA SER A 27 62.00 77.41 -1.38
C SER A 27 61.59 78.72 -0.69
N TYR A 28 61.28 78.67 0.60
CA TYR A 28 61.52 79.80 1.49
C TYR A 28 62.83 79.54 2.23
N GLN A 29 63.91 80.03 1.62
CA GLN A 29 65.15 80.30 2.33
C GLN A 29 64.95 81.56 3.16
N THR A 30 65.08 81.42 4.48
CA THR A 30 65.52 82.51 5.33
C THR A 30 66.52 81.91 6.30
N THR A 31 67.79 81.95 5.92
CA THR A 31 68.89 81.91 6.90
C THR A 31 68.84 83.23 7.70
N PRO A 32 69.24 83.21 8.97
CA PRO A 32 70.66 83.47 9.21
C PRO A 32 71.28 82.70 10.38
N ALA A 33 72.61 82.70 10.33
CA ALA A 33 73.55 82.62 11.43
C ALA A 33 73.91 81.23 11.98
N MET A 34 75.08 80.79 11.53
CA MET A 34 76.02 80.03 12.33
C MET A 34 76.12 80.61 13.75
N LEU A 35 75.86 79.77 14.74
CA LEU A 35 76.41 79.93 16.08
C LEU A 35 77.18 78.67 16.42
N ASN A 36 78.50 78.82 16.51
CA ASN A 36 79.35 77.99 17.35
C ASN A 36 78.74 77.96 18.77
N ILE A 37 78.04 76.89 19.11
CA ILE A 37 77.71 76.57 20.50
C ILE A 37 78.60 75.41 20.93
N SER A 38 79.90 75.70 21.08
CA SER A 38 80.79 74.88 21.90
C SER A 38 80.48 75.16 23.38
N ASN A 39 79.29 74.75 23.84
CA ASN A 39 78.85 74.63 25.25
C ASN A 39 77.39 74.13 25.38
N ALA A 40 76.83 73.43 24.38
CA ALA A 40 75.52 72.80 24.52
C ALA A 40 75.69 71.45 25.23
N ARG A 41 74.91 71.23 26.29
CA ARG A 41 74.85 69.93 26.97
C ARG A 41 74.11 68.95 26.06
N GLU A 42 74.73 67.82 25.76
CA GLU A 42 74.18 66.70 25.01
C GLU A 42 73.65 65.64 25.97
N THR A 43 72.63 64.90 25.54
CA THR A 43 72.10 63.77 26.30
C THR A 43 72.52 62.43 25.70
N GLY A 44 72.66 61.42 26.55
CA GLY A 44 73.00 60.06 26.14
C GLY A 44 72.66 59.03 27.20
N VAL A 45 72.97 57.77 26.91
CA VAL A 45 72.82 56.65 27.85
C VAL A 45 74.17 56.02 28.14
N VAL A 46 74.38 55.62 29.38
CA VAL A 46 75.59 54.87 29.77
C VAL A 46 75.51 53.47 29.16
N GLU A 47 76.27 53.24 28.09
CA GLU A 47 76.31 51.95 27.37
C GLU A 47 77.18 50.93 28.13
N LYS A 48 78.30 51.39 28.71
CA LYS A 48 79.23 50.52 29.43
C LYS A 48 79.93 51.29 30.54
N LEU A 49 79.98 50.71 31.72
CA LEU A 49 80.66 51.26 32.89
C LEU A 49 81.77 50.28 33.33
N LEU A 50 82.99 50.78 33.53
CA LEU A 50 84.15 50.04 34.02
C LEU A 50 84.62 50.62 35.36
N HIS A 51 85.75 50.17 35.92
CA HIS A 51 86.20 50.59 37.26
C HIS A 51 86.73 52.03 37.35
N SER A 52 87.26 52.59 36.25
CA SER A 52 87.81 53.98 36.22
C SER A 52 87.24 54.88 35.11
N TYR A 53 86.42 54.36 34.19
CA TYR A 53 85.84 55.11 33.08
C TYR A 53 84.57 54.43 32.53
N GLY A 54 83.86 55.10 31.63
CA GLY A 54 82.70 54.54 30.92
C GLY A 54 82.56 55.05 29.50
N PHE A 55 81.56 54.50 28.80
CA PHE A 55 81.14 54.93 27.47
C PHE A 55 79.67 55.38 27.50
N ILE A 56 79.41 56.52 26.89
CA ILE A 56 78.09 57.10 26.71
C ILE A 56 77.75 57.03 25.23
N GLN A 57 76.60 56.46 24.91
CA GLN A 57 76.04 56.55 23.57
C GLN A 57 75.17 57.82 23.50
N CYS A 58 75.49 58.72 22.57
CA CYS A 58 74.76 59.96 22.40
C CYS A 58 73.33 59.69 21.86
N TYR A 59 72.36 60.51 22.29
CA TYR A 59 71.01 60.49 21.71
C TYR A 59 70.92 61.34 20.45
N GLU A 60 71.59 62.49 20.45
CA GLU A 60 71.51 63.48 19.37
C GLU A 60 72.31 63.10 18.12
N ARG A 61 73.29 62.20 18.27
CA ARG A 61 74.19 61.78 17.20
C ARG A 61 74.53 60.30 17.37
N ASP A 62 74.81 59.61 16.27
CA ASP A 62 75.30 58.23 16.32
C ASP A 62 76.80 58.21 16.67
N ALA A 63 77.10 58.64 17.89
CA ALA A 63 78.46 58.77 18.40
C ALA A 63 78.56 58.11 19.77
N ARG A 64 79.66 57.37 19.95
CA ARG A 64 80.01 56.72 21.20
C ARG A 64 81.16 57.46 21.84
N LEU A 65 80.90 58.10 22.98
CA LEU A 65 81.86 58.95 23.66
C LEU A 65 82.42 58.28 24.90
N PHE A 66 83.72 58.43 25.09
CA PHE A 66 84.42 58.01 26.29
C PHE A 66 84.32 59.10 27.35
N PHE A 67 84.09 58.72 28.62
CA PHE A 67 84.23 59.62 29.76
C PHE A 67 85.01 58.94 30.89
N HIS A 68 85.78 59.73 31.63
CA HIS A 68 86.46 59.28 32.84
C HIS A 68 85.60 59.59 34.07
N PHE A 69 85.66 58.78 35.16
CA PHE A 69 84.81 59.06 36.34
C PHE A 69 85.07 60.41 37.00
N SER A 70 86.26 60.98 36.82
CA SER A 70 86.55 62.34 37.31
C SER A 70 85.65 63.40 36.68
N GLU A 71 85.10 63.13 35.50
CA GLU A 71 84.19 64.02 34.79
C GLU A 71 82.73 63.80 35.19
N TYR A 72 82.42 62.83 36.05
CA TYR A 72 81.06 62.57 36.53
C TYR A 72 80.77 63.36 37.82
N HIS A 73 79.79 64.26 37.76
CA HIS A 73 79.35 65.09 38.87
C HIS A 73 78.16 64.44 39.61
N GLY A 74 78.43 63.30 40.27
CA GLY A 74 77.43 62.60 41.08
C GLY A 74 78.06 61.49 41.93
N ASP A 75 77.23 60.78 42.70
CA ASP A 75 77.70 59.67 43.53
C ASP A 75 78.07 58.45 42.66
N MET A 76 79.29 57.91 42.84
CA MET A 76 79.85 56.83 42.03
C MET A 76 79.05 55.52 42.14
N ASN A 77 78.35 55.32 43.25
CA ASN A 77 77.48 54.16 43.45
C ASN A 77 76.09 54.32 42.82
N ALA A 78 75.73 55.53 42.40
CA ALA A 78 74.41 55.85 41.87
C ALA A 78 74.31 55.72 40.34
N ILE A 79 75.42 55.63 39.61
CA ILE A 79 75.44 55.47 38.15
C ILE A 79 75.57 54.00 37.74
N LYS A 80 74.68 53.54 36.85
CA LYS A 80 74.63 52.17 36.32
C LYS A 80 74.56 52.20 34.80
N VAL A 81 74.92 51.07 34.18
CA VAL A 81 74.69 50.85 32.74
C VAL A 81 73.19 50.94 32.45
N GLY A 82 72.81 51.75 31.46
CA GLY A 82 71.42 52.06 31.11
C GLY A 82 70.90 53.38 31.68
N ASP A 83 71.65 54.07 32.56
CA ASP A 83 71.22 55.37 33.08
C ASP A 83 71.32 56.48 32.01
N GLY A 84 70.30 57.34 31.97
CA GLY A 84 70.31 58.56 31.17
C GLY A 84 71.25 59.60 31.79
N VAL A 85 72.14 60.16 30.97
CA VAL A 85 73.13 61.15 31.39
C VAL A 85 73.14 62.35 30.45
N GLU A 86 73.44 63.51 31.01
CA GLU A 86 73.68 64.76 30.30
C GLU A 86 75.16 65.12 30.44
N PHE A 87 75.83 65.45 29.34
CA PHE A 87 77.28 65.69 29.28
C PHE A 87 77.62 66.79 28.28
N LEU A 88 78.84 67.32 28.34
CA LEU A 88 79.40 68.23 27.35
C LEU A 88 80.39 67.46 26.46
N THR A 89 80.33 67.67 25.15
CA THR A 89 81.35 67.11 24.25
C THR A 89 82.55 68.03 24.18
N SER A 90 83.73 67.51 24.53
CA SER A 90 85.01 68.19 24.35
C SER A 90 85.98 67.30 23.57
N SER A 91 87.12 67.82 23.13
CA SER A 91 88.16 67.04 22.48
C SER A 91 89.34 66.81 23.43
N ASP A 92 89.79 65.57 23.54
CA ASP A 92 90.99 65.24 24.32
C ASP A 92 92.19 65.98 23.72
N LYS A 93 92.83 66.85 24.51
CA LYS A 93 93.97 67.68 24.09
C LYS A 93 95.18 66.87 23.64
N ARG A 94 95.28 65.59 24.04
CA ARG A 94 96.40 64.71 23.66
C ARG A 94 96.14 63.91 22.39
N THR A 95 94.89 63.48 22.15
CA THR A 95 94.58 62.57 21.03
C THR A 95 93.60 63.15 20.01
N GLY A 96 93.05 64.34 20.25
CA GLY A 96 92.05 65.01 19.41
C GLY A 96 90.71 64.27 19.32
N ARG A 97 90.48 63.22 20.12
CA ARG A 97 89.26 62.41 20.07
C ARG A 97 88.15 63.06 20.89
N PRO A 98 86.89 63.03 20.43
CA PRO A 98 85.78 63.57 21.21
C PRO A 98 85.57 62.71 22.46
N VAL A 99 85.50 63.37 23.61
CA VAL A 99 85.27 62.79 24.94
C VAL A 99 84.12 63.54 25.60
N ALA A 100 83.35 62.83 26.43
CA ALA A 100 82.30 63.43 27.23
C ALA A 100 82.90 63.93 28.55
N CYS A 101 82.68 65.21 28.86
CA CYS A 101 83.06 65.87 30.12
C CYS A 101 81.83 66.40 30.86
N SER A 102 81.97 66.68 32.15
CA SER A 102 80.89 67.19 33.01
C SER A 102 79.59 66.36 32.93
N VAL A 103 79.72 65.04 33.04
CA VAL A 103 78.62 64.06 32.97
C VAL A 103 77.77 64.15 34.24
N ASN A 104 76.46 64.32 34.09
CA ASN A 104 75.48 64.34 35.17
C ASN A 104 74.42 63.26 34.92
N LYS A 105 74.00 62.55 35.97
CA LYS A 105 72.88 61.61 35.87
C LYS A 105 71.56 62.37 35.85
N VAL A 106 70.70 62.07 34.88
CA VAL A 106 69.36 62.63 34.77
C VAL A 106 68.34 61.58 35.23
N ALA A 107 67.36 62.00 36.03
CA ALA A 107 66.30 61.10 36.51
C ALA A 107 65.49 60.56 35.32
N GLY A 108 65.35 59.23 35.26
CA GLY A 108 65.04 58.44 34.07
C GLY A 108 63.60 58.49 33.54
N GLU A 109 62.94 59.64 33.52
CA GLU A 109 61.56 59.75 33.01
C GLU A 109 61.38 60.58 31.74
N THR A 110 62.44 61.07 31.08
CA THR A 110 62.24 61.91 29.87
C THR A 110 63.35 61.86 28.82
N ILE A 111 64.12 60.76 28.74
CA ILE A 111 65.11 60.62 27.66
C ILE A 111 64.96 59.28 26.94
N SER A 112 63.82 59.11 26.27
CA SER A 112 63.59 58.10 25.23
C SER A 112 63.93 58.68 23.85
N TYR A 113 64.43 57.84 22.93
CA TYR A 113 64.62 58.19 21.52
C TYR A 113 63.26 58.35 20.79
N GLU A 114 62.18 57.85 21.39
CA GLU A 114 60.80 57.96 20.92
C GLU A 114 60.09 59.13 21.62
N VAL A 115 59.51 60.04 20.84
CA VAL A 115 58.55 61.05 21.31
C VAL A 115 57.17 60.44 21.22
N TYR A 116 56.49 60.29 22.35
CA TYR A 116 55.10 59.86 22.40
C TYR A 116 54.18 61.05 22.13
N SER A 117 53.11 60.84 21.37
CA SER A 117 52.02 61.80 21.26
C SER A 117 51.31 61.96 22.61
N GLU A 118 50.89 63.17 22.94
CA GLU A 118 50.12 63.45 24.16
C GLU A 118 48.71 62.87 24.11
N GLU A 119 48.20 62.61 22.90
CA GLU A 119 46.87 62.05 22.64
C GLU A 119 46.96 60.57 22.25
N ARG A 120 45.93 59.80 22.64
CA ARG A 120 45.69 58.44 22.14
C ARG A 120 44.85 58.50 20.88
N TYR A 121 45.34 57.86 19.82
CA TYR A 121 44.62 57.72 18.56
C TYR A 121 43.81 56.43 18.57
N SER A 122 42.63 56.47 17.95
CA SER A 122 41.79 55.29 17.73
C SER A 122 41.94 54.82 16.29
N GLY A 123 42.05 53.51 16.09
CA GLY A 123 42.28 52.94 14.79
C GLY A 123 41.89 51.47 14.66
N SER A 124 41.90 50.96 13.44
CA SER A 124 41.61 49.56 13.13
C SER A 124 42.87 48.79 12.72
N ILE A 125 43.01 47.55 13.18
CA ILE A 125 44.12 46.69 12.73
C ILE A 125 43.86 46.22 11.30
N VAL A 126 44.84 46.42 10.40
CA VAL A 126 44.79 45.96 9.00
C VAL A 126 45.68 44.74 8.78
N GLN A 127 46.77 44.63 9.53
CA GLN A 127 47.69 43.50 9.47
C GLN A 127 48.11 43.08 10.88
N GLU A 128 48.02 41.80 11.18
CA GLU A 128 48.41 41.21 12.47
C GLU A 128 49.93 41.09 12.59
N ALA A 129 50.49 41.48 13.74
CA ALA A 129 51.90 41.28 14.04
C ALA A 129 52.19 39.81 14.40
N LYS A 130 53.26 39.23 13.85
CA LYS A 130 53.68 37.85 14.16
C LYS A 130 54.67 37.84 15.33
N PRO A 131 54.56 36.90 16.29
CA PRO A 131 55.55 36.79 17.37
C PRO A 131 56.93 36.39 16.81
N LYS A 132 58.00 37.05 17.27
CA LYS A 132 59.37 36.69 16.90
C LYS A 132 59.71 35.31 17.50
N ASN A 133 60.02 34.32 16.67
CA ASN A 133 60.54 33.02 17.11
C ASN A 133 62.00 33.20 17.58
N LYS A 134 62.37 32.56 18.70
CA LYS A 134 63.65 32.72 19.41
C LYS A 134 64.90 32.14 18.71
N ASP A 135 64.91 31.97 17.39
CA ASP A 135 66.10 31.53 16.66
C ASP A 135 66.61 32.64 15.73
N GLY A 136 67.81 33.13 16.06
CA GLY A 136 68.42 34.30 15.46
C GLY A 136 68.87 34.08 14.02
N SER A 137 68.19 34.74 13.08
CA SER A 137 68.73 35.09 11.76
C SER A 137 68.29 36.51 11.38
N ARG A 138 69.26 37.42 11.23
CA ARG A 138 69.09 38.83 10.85
C ARG A 138 68.76 38.98 9.37
N GLU A 139 67.55 38.60 8.95
CA GLU A 139 67.02 38.93 7.63
C GLU A 139 65.59 39.50 7.74
N ALA A 140 65.43 40.71 7.18
CA ALA A 140 64.19 41.47 6.98
C ALA A 140 63.29 41.75 8.21
N ASP A 141 63.64 42.76 9.01
CA ASP A 141 62.86 43.29 10.15
C ASP A 141 61.46 43.86 9.78
N ARG A 142 61.03 43.77 8.51
CA ARG A 142 59.74 44.32 8.02
C ARG A 142 58.62 43.28 7.88
N GLU A 143 58.91 41.98 7.99
CA GLU A 143 57.90 40.92 7.77
C GLU A 143 57.16 40.49 9.05
N TYR A 144 57.60 40.97 10.20
CA TYR A 144 57.04 40.66 11.53
C TYR A 144 56.20 41.81 12.11
N GLU A 145 56.18 42.97 11.44
CA GLU A 145 55.44 44.16 11.87
C GLU A 145 53.98 44.08 11.40
N GLY A 146 53.04 44.24 12.34
CA GLY A 146 51.62 44.47 12.05
C GLY A 146 51.38 45.92 11.62
N ARG A 147 50.18 46.21 11.10
CA ARG A 147 49.77 47.57 10.70
C ARG A 147 48.43 47.94 11.31
N VAL A 148 48.37 49.13 11.90
CA VAL A 148 47.14 49.76 12.38
C VAL A 148 46.87 51.02 11.55
N THR A 149 45.59 51.28 11.25
CA THR A 149 45.17 52.50 10.58
C THR A 149 44.48 53.44 11.54
N TYR A 150 44.80 54.73 11.49
CA TYR A 150 44.00 55.76 12.15
C TYR A 150 43.64 56.89 11.19
N GLU A 151 42.49 57.51 11.44
CA GLU A 151 42.02 58.67 10.70
C GLU A 151 42.43 59.94 11.44
N HIS A 152 43.05 60.88 10.73
CA HIS A 152 43.35 62.21 11.26
C HIS A 152 43.12 63.24 10.15
N ASN A 153 42.30 64.25 10.45
CA ASN A 153 41.91 65.32 9.51
C ASN A 153 41.33 64.81 8.17
N GLY A 154 40.62 63.68 8.18
CA GLY A 154 40.01 63.07 6.99
C GLY A 154 40.96 62.24 6.12
N GLU A 155 42.22 62.07 6.53
CA GLU A 155 43.19 61.18 5.89
C GLU A 155 43.46 59.94 6.74
N TRP A 156 43.70 58.81 6.07
CA TRP A 156 43.92 57.51 6.70
C TRP A 156 45.42 57.17 6.67
N PHE A 157 46.02 57.02 7.84
CA PHE A 157 47.45 56.73 7.98
C PHE A 157 47.67 55.28 8.40
N PHE A 158 48.67 54.61 7.81
CA PHE A 158 49.07 53.25 8.16
C PHE A 158 50.33 53.29 9.02
N ILE A 159 50.23 52.82 10.26
CA ILE A 159 51.32 52.87 11.23
C ILE A 159 51.75 51.44 11.61
N PRO A 160 53.05 51.12 11.54
CA PRO A 160 53.56 49.82 11.95
C PRO A 160 53.52 49.64 13.48
N TYR A 161 53.26 48.41 13.92
CA TYR A 161 53.35 47.98 15.33
C TYR A 161 53.94 46.57 15.45
N CYS A 162 54.57 46.25 16.57
CA CYS A 162 55.09 44.92 16.89
C CYS A 162 54.20 44.19 17.91
N HIS A 163 54.36 42.87 18.03
CA HIS A 163 53.60 42.07 19.01
C HIS A 163 53.83 42.52 20.47
N GLU A 164 55.04 43.01 20.79
CA GLU A 164 55.38 43.57 22.10
C GLU A 164 54.68 44.90 22.41
N ASP A 165 54.13 45.57 21.40
CA ASP A 165 53.45 46.87 21.55
C ASP A 165 52.00 46.74 22.01
N ILE A 166 51.50 45.50 22.11
CA ILE A 166 50.14 45.19 22.54
C ILE A 166 50.09 45.12 24.07
N VAL A 167 49.25 45.96 24.67
CA VAL A 167 49.03 45.97 26.12
C VAL A 167 48.17 44.77 26.51
N ASN A 168 48.52 44.10 27.62
CA ASN A 168 47.80 42.95 28.19
C ASN A 168 47.83 41.64 27.37
N ASP A 169 48.77 41.46 26.43
CA ASP A 169 48.91 40.24 25.61
C ASP A 169 47.58 39.81 24.92
N SER A 170 46.74 40.80 24.60
CA SER A 170 45.45 40.57 23.97
C SER A 170 45.68 40.18 22.50
N ARG A 171 45.23 39.01 22.06
CA ARG A 171 45.32 38.60 20.64
C ARG A 171 44.41 39.48 19.77
N VAL A 172 44.95 40.58 19.27
CA VAL A 172 44.23 41.50 18.38
C VAL A 172 44.18 40.94 16.96
N LYS A 173 43.02 41.02 16.31
CA LYS A 173 42.79 40.53 14.94
C LYS A 173 42.59 41.66 13.94
N CYS A 174 42.78 41.36 12.66
CA CYS A 174 42.42 42.29 11.58
C CYS A 174 40.94 42.71 11.69
N GLY A 175 40.68 44.01 11.73
CA GLY A 175 39.36 44.62 11.89
C GLY A 175 39.05 45.14 13.29
N ASP A 176 39.77 44.70 14.34
CA ASP A 176 39.53 45.15 15.70
C ASP A 176 39.86 46.63 15.89
N GLN A 177 39.03 47.32 16.68
CA GLN A 177 39.23 48.72 17.04
C GLN A 177 40.15 48.80 18.27
N VAL A 178 41.29 49.44 18.09
CA VAL A 178 42.33 49.64 19.10
C VAL A 178 42.56 51.12 19.33
N THR A 179 42.93 51.47 20.56
CA THR A 179 43.56 52.76 20.86
C THR A 179 45.05 52.56 21.02
N PHE A 180 45.84 53.53 20.57
CA PHE A 180 47.29 53.48 20.62
C PHE A 180 47.90 54.88 20.71
N ILE A 181 49.16 54.95 21.08
CA ILE A 181 49.94 56.20 21.12
C ILE A 181 50.92 56.18 19.95
N LEU A 182 51.05 57.32 19.26
CA LEU A 182 52.05 57.47 18.22
C LEU A 182 53.40 57.76 18.85
N ALA A 183 54.37 56.89 18.61
CA ALA A 183 55.75 57.06 18.98
C ALA A 183 56.57 57.47 17.74
N THR A 184 57.13 58.67 17.75
CA THR A 184 58.02 59.17 16.69
C THR A 184 59.47 59.00 17.11
N ASP A 185 60.26 58.22 16.38
CA ASP A 185 61.69 58.11 16.63
C ASP A 185 62.42 59.38 16.12
N LYS A 186 63.15 60.06 17.02
CA LYS A 186 63.88 61.30 16.72
C LYS A 186 65.02 61.11 15.71
N ARG A 187 65.52 59.87 15.50
CA ARG A 187 66.69 59.58 14.67
C ARG A 187 66.35 59.42 13.19
N ASN A 188 65.27 58.71 12.89
CA ASN A 188 64.87 58.38 11.52
C ASN A 188 63.52 59.01 11.12
N ARG A 189 62.83 59.69 12.06
CA ARG A 189 61.46 60.21 11.91
C ARG A 189 60.42 59.14 11.55
N GLU A 190 60.69 57.87 11.85
CA GLU A 190 59.68 56.82 11.69
C GLU A 190 58.65 56.89 12.82
N MET A 191 57.39 56.66 12.44
CA MET A 191 56.24 56.62 13.34
C MET A 191 55.91 55.16 13.63
N ARG A 192 55.71 54.81 14.90
CA ARG A 192 55.27 53.48 15.34
C ARG A 192 54.09 53.60 16.30
N ALA A 193 53.19 52.64 16.27
CA ALA A 193 52.10 52.57 17.22
C ALA A 193 52.56 51.77 18.45
N ARG A 194 52.52 52.40 19.62
CA ARG A 194 52.87 51.79 20.91
C ARG A 194 51.64 51.77 21.81
N GLN A 195 51.64 50.85 22.78
CA GLN A 195 50.56 50.68 23.75
C GLN A 195 49.19 50.45 23.10
N LEU A 196 49.10 49.47 22.20
CA LEU A 196 47.82 49.09 21.58
C LEU A 196 46.91 48.47 22.64
N GLU A 197 45.80 49.13 22.92
CA GLU A 197 44.77 48.68 23.86
C GLU A 197 43.50 48.35 23.08
N LEU A 198 42.97 47.15 23.25
CA LEU A 198 41.76 46.70 22.57
C LEU A 198 40.53 47.39 23.18
N VAL A 199 39.90 48.30 22.44
CA VAL A 199 38.74 49.06 22.92
C VAL A 199 37.44 48.35 22.61
N GLN A 200 37.33 47.80 21.40
CA GLN A 200 36.10 47.16 20.95
C GLN A 200 36.44 45.98 20.04
N LEU A 201 36.11 44.77 20.49
CA LEU A 201 36.02 43.62 19.59
C LEU A 201 35.04 44.00 18.48
N GLN A 202 35.46 43.87 17.22
CA GLN A 202 34.47 43.92 16.15
C GLN A 202 33.51 42.76 16.38
N LYS A 203 32.29 43.08 16.82
CA LYS A 203 31.16 42.23 16.52
C LYS A 203 31.02 42.29 15.01
N ASN A 204 31.66 41.35 14.31
CA ASN A 204 31.31 41.05 12.94
C ASN A 204 29.78 41.02 12.89
N LYS A 205 29.20 41.75 11.94
CA LYS A 205 27.75 41.76 11.77
C LYS A 205 27.38 40.31 11.46
N LYS A 206 26.86 39.62 12.46
CA LYS A 206 26.46 38.23 12.32
C LYS A 206 25.19 38.20 11.51
N PHE A 207 25.22 37.44 10.44
CA PHE A 207 24.09 37.21 9.56
C PHE A 207 23.45 35.90 9.95
N GLN A 208 22.15 35.81 9.68
CA GLN A 208 21.38 34.60 9.92
C GLN A 208 20.83 34.10 8.58
N GLY A 209 20.50 32.82 8.53
CA GLY A 209 19.96 32.22 7.33
C GLY A 209 19.56 30.78 7.57
N VAL A 210 19.03 30.16 6.53
CA VAL A 210 18.59 28.76 6.56
C VAL A 210 19.32 27.98 5.49
N VAL A 211 19.79 26.79 5.83
CA VAL A 211 20.49 25.91 4.90
C VAL A 211 19.52 25.41 3.82
N CYS A 212 19.66 25.89 2.59
CA CYS A 212 18.77 25.54 1.49
C CYS A 212 19.28 24.37 0.64
N SER A 213 20.60 24.16 0.57
CA SER A 213 21.23 23.09 -0.20
C SER A 213 22.52 22.60 0.45
N LEU A 214 22.69 21.28 0.49
CA LEU A 214 23.86 20.58 1.00
C LEU A 214 24.37 19.65 -0.11
N LYS A 215 25.67 19.70 -0.41
CA LYS A 215 26.36 18.81 -1.37
C LYS A 215 27.49 18.05 -0.68
N GLU A 216 28.37 17.38 -1.42
CA GLU A 216 29.41 16.51 -0.82
C GLU A 216 30.44 17.25 0.04
N SER A 217 30.79 18.50 -0.28
CA SER A 217 31.83 19.27 0.45
C SER A 217 31.46 20.73 0.78
N PHE A 218 30.31 21.19 0.32
CA PHE A 218 29.88 22.58 0.43
C PHE A 218 28.35 22.67 0.44
N GLY A 219 27.83 23.82 0.82
CA GLY A 219 26.40 24.10 0.80
C GLY A 219 26.09 25.56 0.45
N PHE A 220 24.79 25.85 0.45
CA PHE A 220 24.24 27.18 0.29
C PHE A 220 23.31 27.50 1.45
N ILE A 221 23.43 28.72 1.96
CA ILE A 221 22.56 29.27 3.00
C ILE A 221 21.73 30.37 2.37
N GLU A 222 20.42 30.30 2.51
CA GLU A 222 19.52 31.40 2.16
C GLU A 222 19.62 32.49 3.23
N ARG A 223 20.01 33.69 2.84
CA ARG A 223 20.25 34.79 3.76
C ARG A 223 18.95 35.42 4.26
N SER A 224 18.90 35.76 5.56
CA SER A 224 17.75 36.45 6.16
C SER A 224 17.70 37.95 5.89
N ASP A 225 18.82 38.55 5.48
CA ASP A 225 18.92 39.99 5.23
C ASP A 225 18.71 40.37 3.75
N VAL A 226 19.01 39.45 2.82
CA VAL A 226 18.89 39.68 1.37
C VAL A 226 18.32 38.42 0.71
N VAL A 227 17.49 38.58 -0.32
CA VAL A 227 16.95 37.48 -1.13
C VAL A 227 18.03 36.90 -2.05
N LYS A 228 19.08 36.31 -1.46
CA LYS A 228 20.21 35.67 -2.14
C LYS A 228 20.73 34.52 -1.30
N GLU A 229 21.23 33.51 -1.99
CA GLU A 229 21.97 32.42 -1.37
C GLU A 229 23.45 32.79 -1.23
N ILE A 230 24.07 32.36 -0.14
CA ILE A 230 25.50 32.50 0.10
C ILE A 230 26.16 31.12 0.16
N PHE A 231 27.32 31.00 -0.47
CA PHE A 231 28.09 29.77 -0.53
C PHE A 231 28.89 29.57 0.77
N PHE A 232 28.97 28.34 1.25
CA PHE A 232 29.90 27.95 2.32
C PHE A 232 30.56 26.60 2.08
N HIS A 233 31.75 26.42 2.65
CA HIS A 233 32.45 25.13 2.68
C HIS A 233 32.25 24.46 4.05
N TYR A 234 32.20 23.13 4.12
CA TYR A 234 31.97 22.44 5.40
C TYR A 234 33.04 22.72 6.46
N SER A 235 34.26 23.05 6.04
CA SER A 235 35.34 23.46 6.96
C SER A 235 35.07 24.75 7.71
N GLU A 236 34.10 25.56 7.27
CA GLU A 236 33.74 26.82 7.91
C GLU A 236 32.65 26.63 8.98
N TYR A 237 32.11 25.42 9.15
CA TYR A 237 31.14 25.07 10.19
C TYR A 237 31.84 24.71 11.51
N ARG A 238 31.38 25.29 12.62
CA ARG A 238 31.97 25.10 13.96
C ARG A 238 31.59 23.79 14.65
N GLY A 239 30.62 23.04 14.14
CA GLY A 239 30.18 21.76 14.69
C GLY A 239 30.58 20.57 13.82
N ASP A 240 30.02 19.39 14.13
CA ASP A 240 30.22 18.21 13.30
C ASP A 240 29.38 18.31 12.01
N ILE A 241 29.96 17.94 10.88
CA ILE A 241 29.32 18.03 9.55
C ILE A 241 28.03 17.17 9.48
N GLY A 242 27.87 16.18 10.37
CA GLY A 242 26.66 15.37 10.49
C GLY A 242 25.49 16.07 11.20
N ASP A 243 25.73 17.19 11.88
CA ASP A 243 24.71 17.89 12.67
C ASP A 243 23.94 18.94 11.87
N ILE A 244 24.44 19.31 10.68
CA ILE A 244 23.84 20.30 9.79
C ILE A 244 22.97 19.60 8.73
N ASN A 245 21.67 19.90 8.75
CA ASN A 245 20.67 19.38 7.85
C ASN A 245 20.03 20.48 6.99
N LEU A 246 19.38 20.07 5.90
CA LEU A 246 18.58 20.99 5.09
C LEU A 246 17.44 21.55 5.94
N GLY A 247 17.29 22.87 5.94
CA GLY A 247 16.30 23.58 6.76
C GLY A 247 16.80 24.03 8.12
N ASP A 248 18.06 23.76 8.48
CA ASP A 248 18.63 24.24 9.75
C ASP A 248 18.85 25.76 9.73
N ASP A 249 18.46 26.40 10.82
CA ASP A 249 18.78 27.80 11.11
C ASP A 249 20.25 27.93 11.49
N VAL A 250 20.96 28.87 10.86
CA VAL A 250 22.39 29.09 11.08
C VAL A 250 22.73 30.57 11.22
N GLU A 251 23.75 30.83 12.04
CA GLU A 251 24.40 32.13 12.18
C GLU A 251 25.79 32.05 11.53
N PHE A 252 26.17 33.07 10.76
CA PHE A 252 27.44 33.10 10.04
C PHE A 252 27.96 34.53 9.84
N ASP A 253 29.25 34.64 9.53
CA ASP A 253 29.88 35.88 9.12
C ASP A 253 30.04 35.90 7.59
N VAL A 254 29.93 37.06 6.96
CA VAL A 254 30.12 37.21 5.50
C VAL A 254 31.54 37.71 5.22
N GLN A 255 32.29 36.96 4.43
CA GLN A 255 33.63 37.36 3.96
C GLN A 255 33.65 37.41 2.43
N VAL A 256 34.30 38.43 1.85
CA VAL A 256 34.48 38.51 0.39
C VAL A 256 35.79 37.81 0.00
N ARG A 257 35.70 36.71 -0.75
CA ARG A 257 36.85 36.00 -1.34
C ARG A 257 36.70 36.03 -2.87
N ASN A 258 37.72 36.51 -3.60
CA ASN A 258 37.71 36.59 -5.07
C ASN A 258 36.46 37.29 -5.66
N ASN A 259 36.08 38.45 -5.11
CA ASN A 259 34.87 39.20 -5.46
C ASN A 259 33.54 38.43 -5.29
N LYS A 260 33.54 37.35 -4.50
CA LYS A 260 32.32 36.62 -4.12
C LYS A 260 32.15 36.61 -2.61
N GLU A 261 30.93 36.86 -2.16
CA GLU A 261 30.55 36.72 -0.76
C GLU A 261 30.45 35.25 -0.40
N VAL A 262 31.19 34.83 0.63
CA VAL A 262 31.17 33.47 1.19
C VAL A 262 30.86 33.54 2.68
N ALA A 263 30.07 32.59 3.16
CA ALA A 263 29.77 32.46 4.58
C ALA A 263 30.92 31.73 5.27
N VAL A 264 31.42 32.34 6.34
CA VAL A 264 32.47 31.80 7.21
C VAL A 264 31.95 31.72 8.63
N ASN A 265 32.62 30.94 9.47
CA ASN A 265 32.36 30.94 10.92
C ASN A 265 30.92 30.54 11.29
N ILE A 266 30.41 29.46 10.68
CA ILE A 266 29.01 29.07 10.73
C ILE A 266 28.71 28.28 12.00
N SER A 267 27.60 28.62 12.66
CA SER A 267 27.08 27.91 13.84
C SER A 267 25.59 27.67 13.74
N LYS A 268 25.13 26.50 14.17
CA LYS A 268 23.70 26.14 14.20
C LYS A 268 22.95 26.93 15.28
N LEU A 269 21.78 27.44 14.93
CA LEU A 269 20.82 28.09 15.81
C LEU A 269 19.66 27.14 16.14
N PRO A 270 18.89 27.41 17.21
CA PRO A 270 17.64 26.71 17.46
C PRO A 270 16.67 26.87 16.28
N GLU A 271 15.94 25.81 15.93
CA GLU A 271 14.93 25.83 14.87
C GLU A 271 13.85 26.89 15.15
N GLY A 272 13.52 27.71 14.15
CA GLY A 272 12.53 28.78 14.24
C GLY A 272 13.09 30.14 14.69
N THR A 273 14.42 30.28 14.80
CA THR A 273 15.08 31.56 15.05
C THR A 273 15.06 32.45 13.81
N VAL A 274 15.19 31.85 12.61
CA VAL A 274 15.23 32.60 11.34
C VAL A 274 13.87 32.59 10.67
N VAL A 275 13.22 33.75 10.66
CA VAL A 275 11.92 33.94 10.01
C VAL A 275 12.11 34.88 8.81
N PHE A 276 11.95 34.35 7.60
CA PHE A 276 12.01 35.13 6.36
C PHE A 276 10.72 35.90 6.09
N GLU A 277 9.60 35.35 6.54
CA GLU A 277 8.26 35.75 6.13
C GLU A 277 7.36 35.95 7.34
N ASP A 278 6.72 37.12 7.40
CA ASP A 278 5.66 37.40 8.38
C ASP A 278 4.30 37.04 7.80
N ILE A 279 3.72 35.96 8.32
CA ILE A 279 2.37 35.51 7.96
C ILE A 279 1.36 36.30 8.80
N SER A 280 0.45 37.00 8.13
CA SER A 280 -0.68 37.67 8.78
C SER A 280 -1.55 36.64 9.51
N VAL A 281 -1.93 36.98 10.75
CA VAL A 281 -2.87 36.19 11.56
C VAL A 281 -4.28 36.23 10.94
N ASP A 282 -4.59 37.32 10.24
CA ASP A 282 -5.88 37.50 9.58
C ASP A 282 -5.96 36.66 8.31
N LYS A 283 -7.10 36.00 8.17
CA LYS A 283 -7.47 35.27 6.97
C LYS A 283 -8.27 36.16 6.04
N TYR A 284 -7.83 36.22 4.80
CA TYR A 284 -8.49 36.99 3.75
C TYR A 284 -9.27 36.06 2.84
N ARG A 285 -10.35 36.58 2.27
CA ARG A 285 -11.17 35.89 1.28
C ARG A 285 -11.11 36.63 -0.04
N GLY A 286 -10.84 35.89 -1.11
CA GLY A 286 -10.70 36.44 -2.45
C GLY A 286 -11.17 35.48 -3.52
N LYS A 287 -11.22 35.97 -4.76
CA LYS A 287 -11.50 35.19 -5.96
C LYS A 287 -10.24 34.95 -6.76
N LEU A 288 -10.08 33.75 -7.29
CA LEU A 288 -8.95 33.40 -8.14
C LEU A 288 -9.09 34.09 -9.50
N LYS A 289 -8.14 34.95 -9.87
CA LYS A 289 -8.13 35.61 -11.19
C LYS A 289 -7.27 34.83 -12.20
N ARG A 290 -6.19 34.21 -11.73
CA ARG A 290 -5.28 33.39 -12.55
C ARG A 290 -4.82 32.15 -11.78
N THR A 291 -4.95 30.99 -12.43
CA THR A 291 -4.45 29.71 -11.93
C THR A 291 -3.00 29.49 -12.33
N LEU A 292 -2.27 28.71 -11.53
CA LEU A 292 -0.95 28.19 -11.89
C LEU A 292 -1.10 27.18 -13.03
N LYS A 293 -0.32 27.34 -14.10
CA LYS A 293 -0.28 26.35 -15.19
C LYS A 293 0.64 25.22 -14.79
N SER A 294 0.12 24.00 -14.67
CA SER A 294 0.87 22.78 -14.38
C SER A 294 1.82 22.43 -15.53
N ASN A 295 2.94 23.16 -15.64
CA ASN A 295 4.06 22.77 -16.50
C ASN A 295 5.35 22.91 -15.71
N ARG A 296 5.86 21.77 -15.25
CA ARG A 296 6.98 21.59 -14.32
C ARG A 296 8.36 22.05 -14.85
N ARG A 297 8.41 22.91 -15.87
CA ARG A 297 9.67 23.40 -16.44
C ARG A 297 9.57 24.91 -16.62
N HIS A 298 10.21 25.63 -15.70
CA HIS A 298 10.26 27.09 -15.57
C HIS A 298 8.93 27.73 -15.16
N SER A 299 8.52 27.48 -13.90
CA SER A 299 7.44 28.21 -13.24
C SER A 299 7.97 29.58 -12.79
N ASP A 300 7.32 30.65 -13.26
CA ASP A 300 7.46 31.99 -12.70
C ASP A 300 7.09 31.90 -11.21
N PRO A 301 7.91 32.38 -10.24
CA PRO A 301 7.70 32.15 -8.80
C PRO A 301 6.31 32.56 -8.30
N PHE A 302 5.62 33.43 -9.05
CA PHE A 302 4.33 34.01 -8.75
C PHE A 302 3.36 33.94 -9.94
N GLY A 303 3.20 32.75 -10.53
CA GLY A 303 2.30 32.54 -11.68
C GLY A 303 0.81 32.72 -11.35
N GLY A 304 0.41 32.51 -10.10
CA GLY A 304 -0.98 32.64 -9.63
C GLY A 304 -1.36 34.06 -9.24
N LEU A 305 -2.64 34.42 -9.37
CA LEU A 305 -3.17 35.72 -8.96
C LEU A 305 -4.54 35.58 -8.28
N ILE A 306 -4.67 36.14 -7.08
CA ILE A 306 -5.92 36.21 -6.30
C ILE A 306 -6.33 37.67 -6.18
N SER A 307 -7.62 37.94 -6.40
CA SER A 307 -8.24 39.24 -6.23
C SER A 307 -9.07 39.22 -4.96
N TYR A 308 -8.77 40.11 -4.01
CA TYR A 308 -9.49 40.20 -2.73
C TYR A 308 -9.87 41.64 -2.42
N THR A 309 -10.90 41.81 -1.60
CA THR A 309 -11.43 43.14 -1.29
C THR A 309 -11.03 43.55 0.12
N VAL A 310 -10.31 44.66 0.23
CA VAL A 310 -9.96 45.31 1.50
C VAL A 310 -10.52 46.72 1.48
N ASP A 311 -11.30 47.12 2.49
CA ASP A 311 -11.85 48.47 2.61
C ASP A 311 -12.57 48.97 1.34
N LYS A 312 -13.34 48.08 0.68
CA LYS A 312 -14.04 48.31 -0.61
C LYS A 312 -13.13 48.57 -1.82
N LYS A 313 -11.81 48.35 -1.69
CA LYS A 313 -10.86 48.35 -2.81
C LYS A 313 -10.49 46.92 -3.17
N VAL A 314 -10.45 46.65 -4.47
CA VAL A 314 -10.01 45.37 -5.00
C VAL A 314 -8.48 45.41 -5.11
N VAL A 315 -7.82 44.51 -4.41
CA VAL A 315 -6.36 44.35 -4.42
C VAL A 315 -6.03 42.99 -5.01
N GLU A 316 -4.95 42.93 -5.77
CA GLU A 316 -4.45 41.70 -6.39
C GLU A 316 -3.19 41.25 -5.66
N ILE A 317 -3.14 39.97 -5.31
CA ILE A 317 -2.01 39.36 -4.62
C ILE A 317 -1.58 38.10 -5.38
N ALA A 318 -0.27 37.94 -5.55
CA ALA A 318 0.28 36.82 -6.28
C ALA A 318 0.51 35.62 -5.36
N TYR A 319 0.53 34.42 -5.95
CA TYR A 319 0.84 33.18 -5.23
C TYR A 319 1.60 32.21 -6.13
N GLY A 320 2.39 31.33 -5.50
CA GLY A 320 3.19 30.30 -6.14
C GLY A 320 2.65 28.88 -5.90
N ASP A 321 3.31 27.89 -6.50
CA ASP A 321 2.93 26.47 -6.42
C ASP A 321 2.99 25.89 -4.99
N LYS A 322 3.82 26.45 -4.11
CA LYS A 322 3.98 26.01 -2.72
C LYS A 322 2.98 26.61 -1.75
N ASP A 323 2.18 27.58 -2.22
CA ASP A 323 1.33 28.41 -1.36
C ASP A 323 -0.08 27.82 -1.17
N GLN A 324 -0.40 26.71 -1.84
CA GLN A 324 -1.71 26.05 -1.78
C GLN A 324 -1.75 24.95 -0.70
N ASP A 325 -2.81 24.90 0.10
CA ASP A 325 -3.04 23.91 1.18
C ASP A 325 -3.43 22.50 0.66
N GLY A 326 -3.04 22.18 -0.57
CA GLY A 326 -3.38 20.93 -1.24
C GLY A 326 -3.04 20.98 -2.73
N ASP A 327 -3.07 19.81 -3.37
CA ASP A 327 -2.76 19.68 -4.81
C ASP A 327 -4.06 19.56 -5.63
N TYR A 328 -5.19 20.01 -5.07
CA TYR A 328 -6.48 19.95 -5.74
C TYR A 328 -6.61 21.04 -6.80
N THR A 329 -7.38 20.79 -7.83
CA THR A 329 -7.46 21.72 -8.97
C THR A 329 -8.23 23.00 -8.62
N LEU A 330 -7.52 24.15 -8.58
CA LEU A 330 -8.11 25.50 -8.54
C LEU A 330 -8.48 26.00 -9.94
N ARG A 331 -9.52 26.82 -10.04
CA ARG A 331 -10.05 27.42 -11.28
C ARG A 331 -10.25 28.92 -11.09
N VAL A 332 -10.30 29.63 -12.22
CA VAL A 332 -10.67 31.05 -12.24
C VAL A 332 -12.08 31.21 -11.65
N ASP A 333 -12.27 32.27 -10.89
CA ASP A 333 -13.47 32.62 -10.12
C ASP A 333 -13.77 31.77 -8.88
N ASP A 334 -12.90 30.80 -8.55
CA ASP A 334 -12.99 30.11 -7.26
C ASP A 334 -12.83 31.09 -6.09
N VAL A 335 -13.66 30.92 -5.05
CA VAL A 335 -13.52 31.65 -3.80
C VAL A 335 -12.55 30.90 -2.90
N VAL A 336 -11.47 31.55 -2.52
CA VAL A 336 -10.41 30.98 -1.68
C VAL A 336 -10.22 31.80 -0.41
N GLU A 337 -9.88 31.11 0.66
CA GLU A 337 -9.40 31.66 1.93
C GLU A 337 -7.88 31.54 1.95
N PHE A 338 -7.16 32.60 2.30
CA PHE A 338 -5.70 32.62 2.30
C PHE A 338 -5.16 33.58 3.36
N SER A 339 -3.89 33.42 3.72
CA SER A 339 -3.15 34.34 4.59
C SER A 339 -2.13 35.12 3.76
N ILE A 340 -1.92 36.39 4.12
CA ILE A 340 -0.92 37.24 3.46
C ILE A 340 0.42 37.02 4.16
N SER A 341 1.41 36.54 3.41
CA SER A 341 2.80 36.49 3.85
C SER A 341 3.55 37.70 3.29
N THR A 342 4.29 38.40 4.14
CA THR A 342 5.15 39.52 3.76
C THR A 342 6.60 39.12 3.98
N ASP A 343 7.41 39.07 2.92
CA ASP A 343 8.85 38.83 3.06
C ASP A 343 9.51 40.04 3.74
N ARG A 344 10.27 39.78 4.80
CA ARG A 344 10.91 40.84 5.59
C ARG A 344 11.99 41.59 4.81
N ARG A 345 12.58 40.98 3.79
CA ARG A 345 13.74 41.44 3.03
C ARG A 345 13.37 42.46 1.96
N ASP A 346 12.36 42.15 1.14
CA ASP A 346 11.94 42.98 0.01
C ASP A 346 10.54 43.62 0.19
N LYS A 347 9.84 43.29 1.28
CA LYS A 347 8.47 43.73 1.58
C LYS A 347 7.45 43.26 0.54
N LEU A 348 7.79 42.24 -0.25
CA LEU A 348 6.86 41.65 -1.20
C LEU A 348 5.79 40.85 -0.45
N GLN A 349 4.54 41.05 -0.84
CA GLN A 349 3.40 40.33 -0.28
C GLN A 349 2.96 39.24 -1.24
N ARG A 350 2.69 38.05 -0.69
CA ARG A 350 2.14 36.91 -1.41
C ARG A 350 1.03 36.23 -0.61
N ALA A 351 0.11 35.58 -1.29
CA ALA A 351 -0.89 34.75 -0.64
C ALA A 351 -0.29 33.37 -0.34
N THR A 352 -0.55 32.86 0.86
CA THR A 352 -0.10 31.57 1.40
C THR A 352 -1.27 30.86 2.08
N ASP A 353 -1.15 29.56 2.35
CA ASP A 353 -2.20 28.72 2.95
C ASP A 353 -3.55 28.81 2.20
N ILE A 354 -3.48 28.76 0.86
CA ILE A 354 -4.65 28.96 0.00
C ILE A 354 -5.57 27.73 0.09
N LYS A 355 -6.77 27.95 0.64
CA LYS A 355 -7.82 26.96 0.84
C LYS A 355 -9.05 27.27 -0.01
N LEU A 356 -9.58 26.27 -0.72
CA LEU A 356 -10.82 26.40 -1.46
C LEU A 356 -12.04 26.46 -0.53
N CYS A 357 -12.87 27.51 -0.66
CA CYS A 357 -14.10 27.67 0.11
C CYS A 357 -15.27 26.89 -0.52
N ARG A 358 -16.16 26.36 0.32
CA ARG A 358 -17.38 25.66 -0.12
C ARG A 358 -18.37 26.57 -0.87
N GLU A 359 -18.39 27.86 -0.52
CA GLU A 359 -19.20 28.90 -1.19
C GLU A 359 -18.88 29.03 -2.69
N THR A 360 -17.68 28.59 -3.11
CA THR A 360 -17.34 28.49 -4.53
C THR A 360 -18.38 27.67 -5.29
N PHE A 361 -18.86 26.58 -4.69
CA PHE A 361 -19.77 25.64 -5.32
C PHE A 361 -21.20 26.19 -5.49
N GLU A 362 -21.56 27.23 -4.74
CA GLU A 362 -22.84 27.92 -4.87
C GLU A 362 -22.79 29.04 -5.91
N ASN A 363 -21.63 29.67 -6.05
CA ASN A 363 -21.42 30.81 -6.94
C ASN A 363 -20.91 30.44 -8.34
N THR A 364 -20.39 29.22 -8.51
CA THR A 364 -19.92 28.72 -9.81
C THR A 364 -20.98 27.83 -10.44
N GLU A 365 -21.19 27.95 -11.74
CA GLU A 365 -22.08 27.06 -12.51
C GLU A 365 -21.49 25.65 -12.71
N GLU A 366 -20.68 25.16 -11.77
CA GLU A 366 -20.07 23.83 -11.89
C GLU A 366 -21.07 22.71 -11.59
N ARG A 367 -21.14 21.71 -12.46
CA ARG A 367 -22.02 20.56 -12.29
C ARG A 367 -21.41 19.56 -11.30
N ARG A 368 -21.75 19.72 -10.02
CA ARG A 368 -21.37 18.77 -8.96
C ARG A 368 -22.23 17.50 -9.02
N VAL A 369 -21.57 16.36 -8.93
CA VAL A 369 -22.17 15.03 -8.99
C VAL A 369 -21.91 14.32 -7.66
N LYS A 370 -22.88 13.55 -7.20
CA LYS A 370 -22.78 12.74 -5.98
C LYS A 370 -22.40 11.31 -6.32
N GLY A 371 -21.62 10.68 -5.46
CA GLY A 371 -21.22 9.28 -5.66
C GLY A 371 -20.66 8.65 -4.39
N ILE A 372 -20.26 7.40 -4.52
CA ILE A 372 -19.71 6.60 -3.44
C ILE A 372 -18.35 6.05 -3.86
N ILE A 373 -17.35 6.16 -2.97
CA ILE A 373 -16.03 5.59 -3.21
C ILE A 373 -16.14 4.07 -3.26
N SER A 374 -15.81 3.48 -4.40
CA SER A 374 -15.96 2.04 -4.63
C SER A 374 -14.66 1.27 -4.44
N VAL A 375 -13.53 1.84 -4.89
CA VAL A 375 -12.21 1.22 -4.81
C VAL A 375 -11.18 2.28 -4.44
N LEU A 376 -10.30 1.92 -3.50
CA LEU A 376 -9.13 2.72 -3.12
C LEU A 376 -7.87 1.92 -3.41
N LYS A 377 -6.86 2.57 -3.99
CA LYS A 377 -5.52 2.05 -4.26
C LYS A 377 -4.48 3.08 -3.82
N ASP A 378 -3.20 2.72 -3.89
CA ASP A 378 -2.12 3.62 -3.48
C ASP A 378 -2.04 4.86 -4.38
N GLY A 379 -2.47 6.01 -3.84
CA GLY A 379 -2.43 7.33 -4.49
C GLY A 379 -3.63 7.70 -5.35
N TYR A 380 -4.55 6.76 -5.62
CA TYR A 380 -5.73 7.01 -6.46
C TYR A 380 -6.91 6.12 -6.09
N GLY A 381 -8.10 6.46 -6.58
CA GLY A 381 -9.31 5.68 -6.34
C GLY A 381 -10.31 5.75 -7.47
N PHE A 382 -11.42 5.04 -7.28
CA PHE A 382 -12.58 5.05 -8.17
C PHE A 382 -13.86 5.39 -7.40
N ILE A 383 -14.68 6.26 -7.99
CA ILE A 383 -15.99 6.66 -7.47
C ILE A 383 -17.08 6.09 -8.37
N ASP A 384 -18.03 5.39 -7.78
CA ASP A 384 -19.29 5.03 -8.43
C ASP A 384 -20.24 6.24 -8.33
N SER A 385 -20.49 6.88 -9.47
CA SER A 385 -21.40 8.01 -9.58
C SER A 385 -22.85 7.57 -9.42
N ALA A 386 -23.69 8.39 -8.78
CA ALA A 386 -25.13 8.18 -8.71
C ALA A 386 -25.82 8.36 -10.08
N ASP A 387 -25.25 9.19 -10.95
CA ASP A 387 -25.88 9.64 -12.20
C ASP A 387 -25.23 9.01 -13.45
N ARG A 388 -24.15 8.23 -13.31
CA ARG A 388 -23.40 7.66 -14.46
C ARG A 388 -23.05 6.19 -14.26
N GLU A 389 -23.05 5.44 -15.36
CA GLU A 389 -22.68 4.02 -15.34
C GLU A 389 -21.17 3.76 -15.25
N SER A 390 -20.34 4.71 -15.69
CA SER A 390 -18.88 4.56 -15.66
C SER A 390 -18.30 4.96 -14.31
N ARG A 391 -17.37 4.14 -13.82
CA ARG A 391 -16.53 4.47 -12.66
C ARG A 391 -15.65 5.66 -13.00
N LEU A 392 -15.65 6.66 -12.14
CA LEU A 392 -14.82 7.85 -12.32
C LEU A 392 -13.53 7.66 -11.55
N PHE A 393 -12.42 7.82 -12.27
CA PHE A 393 -11.09 7.82 -11.69
C PHE A 393 -10.85 9.12 -10.92
N PHE A 394 -10.11 9.07 -9.80
CA PHE A 394 -9.63 10.26 -9.12
C PHE A 394 -8.26 10.04 -8.48
N HIS A 395 -7.48 11.12 -8.35
CA HIS A 395 -6.22 11.13 -7.62
C HIS A 395 -6.44 11.65 -6.19
N PHE A 396 -5.65 11.19 -5.21
CA PHE A 396 -5.79 11.67 -3.82
C PHE A 396 -5.47 13.16 -3.65
N SER A 397 -4.71 13.73 -4.60
CA SER A 397 -4.48 15.18 -4.70
C SER A 397 -5.77 15.99 -4.83
N GLU A 398 -6.83 15.43 -5.42
CA GLU A 398 -8.09 16.12 -5.67
C GLU A 398 -9.03 16.16 -4.46
N LEU A 399 -8.61 15.61 -3.32
CA LEU A 399 -9.35 15.68 -2.06
C LEU A 399 -9.15 17.06 -1.44
N ILE A 400 -10.26 17.77 -1.21
CA ILE A 400 -10.23 19.11 -0.60
C ILE A 400 -9.88 19.02 0.89
N ASP A 401 -10.37 17.97 1.57
CA ASP A 401 -10.11 17.77 3.00
C ASP A 401 -9.15 16.60 3.23
N LYS A 402 -7.84 16.88 3.19
CA LYS A 402 -6.78 15.88 3.45
C LYS A 402 -6.76 15.38 4.90
N LYS A 403 -7.48 16.03 5.84
CA LYS A 403 -7.44 15.68 7.27
C LYS A 403 -8.23 14.42 7.62
N LYS A 404 -9.11 13.98 6.72
CA LYS A 404 -9.94 12.81 6.93
C LYS A 404 -9.42 11.62 6.12
N ASP A 405 -9.16 10.51 6.80
CA ASP A 405 -8.78 9.25 6.16
C ASP A 405 -9.90 8.78 5.22
N LEU A 406 -9.54 8.67 3.95
CA LEU A 406 -10.43 8.23 2.89
C LEU A 406 -10.76 6.74 3.07
N LYS A 407 -12.04 6.40 3.17
CA LYS A 407 -12.51 5.01 3.31
C LYS A 407 -13.41 4.60 2.14
N VAL A 408 -13.41 3.31 1.84
CA VAL A 408 -14.36 2.71 0.88
C VAL A 408 -15.78 2.86 1.43
N GLN A 409 -16.75 3.03 0.54
CA GLN A 409 -18.16 3.32 0.85
C GLN A 409 -18.44 4.68 1.49
N GLU A 410 -17.52 5.64 1.38
CA GLU A 410 -17.83 7.02 1.76
C GLU A 410 -18.55 7.77 0.64
N ASN A 411 -19.51 8.59 1.07
CA ASN A 411 -20.26 9.48 0.20
C ASN A 411 -19.42 10.70 -0.13
N VAL A 412 -19.35 11.02 -1.41
CA VAL A 412 -18.58 12.15 -1.92
C VAL A 412 -19.38 12.95 -2.94
N GLU A 413 -19.04 14.23 -3.02
CA GLU A 413 -19.50 15.15 -4.05
C GLU A 413 -18.29 15.69 -4.80
N PHE A 414 -18.35 15.69 -6.13
CA PHE A 414 -17.19 16.01 -6.97
C PHE A 414 -17.63 16.61 -8.30
N THR A 415 -16.68 17.23 -9.00
CA THR A 415 -16.88 17.77 -10.34
C THR A 415 -16.23 16.85 -11.36
N VAL A 416 -16.93 16.53 -12.44
CA VAL A 416 -16.40 15.64 -13.49
C VAL A 416 -15.74 16.46 -14.59
N VAL A 417 -14.51 16.11 -14.92
CA VAL A 417 -13.75 16.72 -16.02
C VAL A 417 -13.18 15.65 -16.93
N GLU A 418 -12.92 16.01 -18.18
CA GLU A 418 -12.15 15.18 -19.09
C GLU A 418 -10.67 15.39 -18.80
N ASP A 419 -9.92 14.29 -18.67
CA ASP A 419 -8.50 14.30 -18.40
C ASP A 419 -7.73 14.86 -19.61
N PRO A 420 -7.09 16.04 -19.49
CA PRO A 420 -6.31 16.62 -20.58
C PRO A 420 -5.00 15.86 -20.84
N SER A 421 -4.57 15.00 -19.91
CA SER A 421 -3.32 14.22 -20.02
C SER A 421 -3.51 12.90 -20.78
N THR A 422 -4.74 12.40 -20.88
CA THR A 422 -5.03 11.18 -21.65
C THR A 422 -5.70 11.55 -22.98
N SER A 423 -5.11 11.13 -24.10
CA SER A 423 -5.66 11.32 -25.45
C SER A 423 -7.04 10.68 -25.69
N ASP A 424 -7.50 9.83 -24.76
CA ASP A 424 -8.76 9.07 -24.82
C ASP A 424 -9.99 9.83 -24.30
N GLY A 425 -9.86 11.08 -23.83
CA GLY A 425 -10.99 11.82 -23.24
C GLY A 425 -11.58 11.16 -21.99
N LYS A 426 -10.76 10.42 -21.24
CA LYS A 426 -11.19 9.71 -20.03
C LYS A 426 -11.66 10.71 -18.98
N GLN A 427 -12.83 10.46 -18.40
CA GLN A 427 -13.41 11.31 -17.38
C GLN A 427 -12.80 11.00 -16.01
N MET A 428 -12.44 12.05 -15.27
CA MET A 428 -11.98 11.97 -13.89
C MET A 428 -12.81 12.87 -12.98
N ALA A 429 -12.81 12.54 -11.69
CA ALA A 429 -13.40 13.35 -10.64
C ALA A 429 -12.33 14.23 -10.00
N ILE A 430 -12.60 15.53 -9.94
CA ILE A 430 -11.78 16.55 -9.29
C ILE A 430 -12.56 17.24 -8.17
N ARG A 431 -11.89 17.96 -7.27
CA ARG A 431 -12.53 18.77 -6.20
C ARG A 431 -13.49 17.96 -5.33
N ILE A 432 -12.98 16.84 -4.83
CA ILE A 432 -13.77 15.86 -4.10
C ILE A 432 -13.99 16.33 -2.66
N LEU A 433 -15.26 16.43 -2.29
CA LEU A 433 -15.73 16.83 -0.97
C LEU A 433 -16.46 15.66 -0.31
N TYR A 434 -16.20 15.43 0.98
CA TYR A 434 -16.94 14.45 1.76
C TYR A 434 -18.38 14.90 2.01
N LEU A 435 -19.32 13.98 1.84
CA LEU A 435 -20.70 14.14 2.24
C LEU A 435 -21.03 13.26 3.46
N PRO A 436 -22.03 13.64 4.28
CA PRO A 436 -22.53 12.80 5.37
C PRO A 436 -22.93 11.40 4.91
N LYS A 437 -22.70 10.39 5.75
CA LYS A 437 -23.15 9.01 5.46
C LYS A 437 -24.68 8.99 5.31
N GLY A 438 -25.18 8.38 4.24
CA GLY A 438 -26.61 8.32 3.88
C GLY A 438 -27.14 9.46 3.00
N SER A 439 -26.36 10.51 2.70
CA SER A 439 -26.81 11.62 1.84
C SER A 439 -26.86 11.30 0.34
N VAL A 440 -26.28 10.18 -0.08
CA VAL A 440 -26.26 9.72 -1.48
C VAL A 440 -27.17 8.49 -1.59
N SER A 441 -28.35 8.69 -2.16
CA SER A 441 -29.27 7.60 -2.49
C SER A 441 -28.97 7.11 -3.91
N LEU A 442 -28.30 5.97 -4.07
CA LEU A 442 -28.16 5.31 -5.38
C LEU A 442 -29.48 4.66 -5.86
N TYR A 443 -30.43 4.53 -4.94
CA TYR A 443 -31.67 3.79 -5.08
C TYR A 443 -32.86 4.67 -4.72
N THR A 444 -33.93 4.57 -5.49
CA THR A 444 -35.25 5.11 -5.18
C THR A 444 -36.16 3.94 -4.84
N LEU A 445 -36.57 3.82 -3.57
CA LEU A 445 -37.55 2.83 -3.15
C LEU A 445 -38.95 3.36 -3.43
N LEU A 446 -39.73 2.67 -4.27
CA LEU A 446 -41.12 3.02 -4.46
C LEU A 446 -41.92 2.60 -3.20
N PRO A 447 -42.80 3.47 -2.68
CA PRO A 447 -43.51 3.21 -1.42
C PRO A 447 -44.54 2.08 -1.55
N GLU A 448 -45.04 1.85 -2.77
CA GLU A 448 -46.02 0.82 -3.07
C GLU A 448 -45.46 -0.59 -2.89
N LYS A 449 -46.30 -1.45 -2.32
CA LYS A 449 -46.03 -2.87 -2.17
C LYS A 449 -46.80 -3.62 -3.24
N TYR A 450 -46.12 -4.54 -3.90
CA TYR A 450 -46.68 -5.37 -4.95
C TYR A 450 -46.74 -6.82 -4.48
N ILE A 451 -47.73 -7.55 -4.98
CA ILE A 451 -47.85 -8.99 -4.75
C ILE A 451 -47.57 -9.68 -6.09
N GLY A 452 -46.62 -10.60 -6.06
CA GLY A 452 -46.24 -11.39 -7.23
C GLY A 452 -46.10 -12.87 -6.90
N THR A 453 -45.86 -13.66 -7.93
CA THR A 453 -45.58 -15.09 -7.86
C THR A 453 -44.17 -15.34 -8.37
N ILE A 454 -43.40 -16.17 -7.68
CA ILE A 454 -42.05 -16.54 -8.14
C ILE A 454 -42.18 -17.38 -9.41
N ASP A 455 -41.58 -16.89 -10.49
CA ASP A 455 -41.49 -17.57 -11.78
C ASP A 455 -40.13 -18.23 -11.98
N ARG A 456 -39.09 -17.68 -11.36
CA ARG A 456 -37.74 -18.27 -11.39
C ARG A 456 -37.03 -18.02 -10.08
N GLU A 457 -36.45 -19.08 -9.51
CA GLU A 457 -35.59 -19.00 -8.33
C GLU A 457 -34.18 -18.55 -8.74
N PRO A 458 -33.46 -17.79 -7.89
CA PRO A 458 -32.07 -17.45 -8.12
C PRO A 458 -31.19 -18.70 -8.02
N SER A 459 -30.40 -18.96 -9.05
CA SER A 459 -29.46 -20.07 -9.13
C SER A 459 -28.43 -20.02 -7.99
N ILE A 460 -28.46 -20.97 -7.03
CA ILE A 460 -27.51 -21.04 -5.90
C ILE A 460 -26.13 -21.61 -6.30
N ARG A 461 -25.99 -22.12 -7.54
CA ARG A 461 -24.75 -22.76 -7.99
C ARG A 461 -23.70 -21.72 -8.43
N ASN A 462 -22.65 -21.60 -7.62
CA ASN A 462 -21.35 -21.04 -8.01
C ASN A 462 -20.70 -21.90 -9.10
N ASN A 463 -21.17 -21.82 -10.33
CA ASN A 463 -20.37 -22.22 -11.48
C ASN A 463 -20.04 -21.00 -12.32
N SER A 464 -18.73 -20.85 -12.54
CA SER A 464 -18.05 -19.71 -13.12
C SER A 464 -18.58 -19.27 -14.49
N ALA A 465 -18.77 -17.96 -14.61
CA ALA A 465 -18.44 -17.14 -15.78
C ALA A 465 -19.08 -17.53 -17.13
N LYS A 466 -20.29 -17.00 -17.40
CA LYS A 466 -20.68 -16.26 -18.62
C LYS A 466 -22.21 -16.17 -18.72
N ASN A 467 -22.85 -15.36 -17.86
CA ASN A 467 -24.11 -14.65 -18.12
C ASN A 467 -24.55 -13.97 -16.83
N LYS A 468 -24.52 -12.64 -16.79
CA LYS A 468 -24.79 -11.84 -15.58
C LYS A 468 -26.28 -11.79 -15.20
N ASP A 469 -27.16 -12.25 -16.10
CA ASP A 469 -28.62 -12.27 -15.90
C ASP A 469 -29.20 -13.64 -15.50
N GLU A 470 -28.45 -14.75 -15.60
CA GLU A 470 -28.93 -16.10 -15.18
C GLU A 470 -28.80 -16.39 -13.68
N SER A 471 -28.27 -15.43 -12.92
CA SER A 471 -28.08 -15.53 -11.45
C SER A 471 -29.17 -14.86 -10.62
N LYS A 472 -30.11 -14.14 -11.28
CA LYS A 472 -31.19 -13.42 -10.61
C LYS A 472 -32.49 -14.20 -10.73
N GLY A 473 -33.25 -14.26 -9.64
CA GLY A 473 -34.61 -14.79 -9.65
C GLY A 473 -35.56 -13.83 -10.38
N ASN A 474 -36.73 -14.33 -10.78
CA ASN A 474 -37.76 -13.55 -11.45
C ASN A 474 -39.11 -13.67 -10.70
N ILE A 475 -39.78 -12.54 -10.51
CA ILE A 475 -41.13 -12.45 -9.93
C ILE A 475 -42.08 -11.95 -11.01
N ILE A 476 -43.20 -12.66 -11.21
CA ILE A 476 -44.30 -12.21 -12.03
C ILE A 476 -45.32 -11.49 -11.15
N PHE A 477 -45.72 -10.28 -11.53
CA PHE A 477 -46.75 -9.53 -10.83
C PHE A 477 -47.69 -8.84 -11.82
N ASP A 478 -48.91 -8.58 -11.38
CA ASP A 478 -49.88 -7.81 -12.15
C ASP A 478 -49.78 -6.33 -11.78
N TYR A 479 -49.61 -5.48 -12.80
CA TYR A 479 -49.61 -4.02 -12.67
C TYR A 479 -50.63 -3.46 -13.66
N GLU A 480 -51.73 -2.88 -13.14
CA GLU A 480 -52.80 -2.27 -13.94
C GLU A 480 -53.40 -3.21 -15.02
N GLY A 481 -53.48 -4.51 -14.75
CA GLY A 481 -53.99 -5.51 -15.69
C GLY A 481 -52.98 -6.00 -16.73
N LYS A 482 -51.69 -5.66 -16.57
CA LYS A 482 -50.58 -6.18 -17.36
C LYS A 482 -49.64 -7.02 -16.50
N ILE A 483 -49.46 -8.26 -16.94
CA ILE A 483 -48.47 -9.18 -16.37
C ILE A 483 -47.07 -8.63 -16.67
N SER A 484 -46.35 -8.28 -15.61
CA SER A 484 -45.00 -7.73 -15.64
C SER A 484 -44.04 -8.65 -14.89
N HIS A 485 -42.76 -8.62 -15.29
CA HIS A 485 -41.70 -9.42 -14.68
C HIS A 485 -40.69 -8.49 -14.00
N ILE A 486 -40.19 -8.88 -12.83
CA ILE A 486 -39.15 -8.13 -12.11
C ILE A 486 -38.10 -9.07 -11.53
N ALA A 487 -36.84 -8.71 -11.72
CA ALA A 487 -35.71 -9.47 -11.22
C ALA A 487 -35.48 -9.23 -9.71
N TYR A 488 -35.04 -10.27 -9.00
CA TYR A 488 -34.62 -10.19 -7.60
C TYR A 488 -33.34 -10.96 -7.30
N SER A 489 -32.65 -10.59 -6.22
CA SER A 489 -31.51 -11.33 -5.69
C SER A 489 -31.84 -12.00 -4.36
N SER A 490 -31.14 -13.09 -4.02
CA SER A 490 -31.23 -13.74 -2.70
C SER A 490 -30.82 -12.82 -1.55
N LYS A 491 -30.09 -11.73 -1.83
CA LYS A 491 -29.70 -10.72 -0.82
C LYS A 491 -30.84 -9.76 -0.44
N ASP A 492 -31.91 -9.73 -1.23
CA ASP A 492 -33.01 -8.77 -1.09
C ASP A 492 -34.22 -9.37 -0.34
N LEU A 493 -34.03 -10.53 0.30
CA LEU A 493 -35.02 -11.25 1.11
C LEU A 493 -35.13 -10.64 2.51
N ARG A 494 -36.38 -10.40 2.96
CA ARG A 494 -36.66 -9.87 4.29
C ARG A 494 -36.67 -10.95 5.38
N ASP A 495 -37.09 -12.16 5.02
CA ASP A 495 -37.17 -13.33 5.90
C ASP A 495 -36.09 -14.35 5.52
N SER A 496 -35.56 -15.10 6.51
CA SER A 496 -34.54 -16.16 6.31
C SER A 496 -35.05 -17.41 5.55
N LYS A 497 -36.19 -17.30 4.85
CA LYS A 497 -36.85 -18.39 4.13
C LYS A 497 -36.81 -18.08 2.63
N ASP A 498 -36.05 -18.88 1.89
CA ASP A 498 -35.96 -18.72 0.44
C ASP A 498 -37.33 -18.97 -0.24
N PRO A 499 -37.77 -18.06 -1.13
CA PRO A 499 -39.03 -18.19 -1.85
C PRO A 499 -38.87 -19.21 -2.98
N HIS A 500 -39.83 -20.14 -3.10
CA HIS A 500 -39.79 -21.21 -4.10
C HIS A 500 -40.68 -20.88 -5.30
N PHE A 501 -40.46 -21.56 -6.43
CA PHE A 501 -41.26 -21.46 -7.64
C PHE A 501 -42.76 -21.63 -7.32
N GLY A 502 -43.56 -20.67 -7.76
CA GLY A 502 -44.99 -20.63 -7.52
C GLY A 502 -45.40 -20.02 -6.17
N ASP A 503 -44.47 -19.68 -5.26
CA ASP A 503 -44.80 -18.98 -4.02
C ASP A 503 -45.31 -17.57 -4.30
N LYS A 504 -46.34 -17.14 -3.56
CA LYS A 504 -46.80 -15.75 -3.59
C LYS A 504 -45.98 -14.93 -2.62
N VAL A 505 -45.39 -13.84 -3.13
CA VAL A 505 -44.49 -12.96 -2.38
C VAL A 505 -44.98 -11.51 -2.43
N GLU A 506 -44.86 -10.80 -1.31
CA GLU A 506 -44.95 -9.34 -1.21
C GLU A 506 -43.55 -8.78 -1.47
N PHE A 507 -43.42 -7.76 -2.32
CA PHE A 507 -42.16 -7.09 -2.58
C PHE A 507 -42.37 -5.60 -2.84
N GLN A 508 -41.29 -4.82 -2.76
CA GLN A 508 -41.26 -3.42 -3.15
C GLN A 508 -40.32 -3.24 -4.34
N ILE A 509 -40.65 -2.30 -5.22
CA ILE A 509 -39.81 -1.99 -6.37
C ILE A 509 -38.77 -0.94 -5.97
N CYS A 510 -37.51 -1.28 -6.17
CA CYS A 510 -36.38 -0.38 -6.05
C CYS A 510 -35.87 -0.02 -7.43
N GLU A 511 -35.83 1.26 -7.75
CA GLU A 511 -35.26 1.78 -8.98
C GLU A 511 -33.84 2.28 -8.73
N VAL A 512 -32.89 1.77 -9.49
CA VAL A 512 -31.50 2.24 -9.44
C VAL A 512 -31.40 3.50 -10.30
N LYS A 513 -31.11 4.65 -9.69
CA LYS A 513 -31.03 5.94 -10.41
C LYS A 513 -30.00 5.95 -11.55
N ARG A 514 -28.95 5.14 -11.40
CA ARG A 514 -27.83 5.02 -12.35
C ARG A 514 -28.22 4.47 -13.73
N ASN A 515 -29.20 3.56 -13.81
CA ASN A 515 -29.52 2.86 -15.06
C ASN A 515 -31.03 2.65 -15.27
N ASN A 516 -31.88 3.29 -14.45
CA ASN A 516 -33.33 3.11 -14.38
C ASN A 516 -33.77 1.64 -14.33
N SER A 517 -32.88 0.73 -13.89
CA SER A 517 -33.25 -0.67 -13.72
C SER A 517 -34.04 -0.83 -12.44
N LYS A 518 -35.10 -1.61 -12.54
CA LYS A 518 -36.01 -1.91 -11.45
C LYS A 518 -35.72 -3.31 -10.91
N TYR A 519 -35.62 -3.42 -9.59
CA TYR A 519 -35.40 -4.69 -8.90
C TYR A 519 -36.39 -4.82 -7.75
N ALA A 520 -36.79 -6.06 -7.46
CA ALA A 520 -37.63 -6.32 -6.30
C ALA A 520 -36.76 -6.42 -5.04
N VAL A 521 -37.14 -5.68 -4.00
CA VAL A 521 -36.51 -5.66 -2.68
C VAL A 521 -37.54 -5.84 -1.57
N ASN A 522 -37.09 -6.14 -0.35
CA ASN A 522 -37.97 -6.43 0.80
C ASN A 522 -38.94 -7.58 0.54
N ILE A 523 -38.46 -8.64 -0.10
CA ILE A 523 -39.30 -9.76 -0.53
C ILE A 523 -39.71 -10.59 0.69
N LYS A 524 -41.00 -10.82 0.83
CA LYS A 524 -41.63 -11.57 1.92
C LYS A 524 -42.58 -12.62 1.36
N VAL A 525 -42.42 -13.88 1.76
CA VAL A 525 -43.32 -14.97 1.35
C VAL A 525 -44.66 -14.84 2.08
N ILE A 526 -45.75 -14.66 1.33
CA ILE A 526 -47.12 -14.57 1.86
C ILE A 526 -47.76 -15.96 1.88
N PHE A 527 -47.65 -16.71 0.78
CA PHE A 527 -48.27 -18.01 0.63
C PHE A 527 -47.31 -18.98 -0.06
N ARG A 528 -47.03 -20.11 0.60
CA ARG A 528 -46.21 -21.17 0.01
C ARG A 528 -47.08 -22.04 -0.90
N ASN A 529 -46.63 -22.26 -2.12
CA ASN A 529 -47.32 -23.13 -3.06
C ASN A 529 -47.02 -24.59 -2.74
N VAL A 530 -47.85 -25.20 -1.91
CA VAL A 530 -47.75 -26.63 -1.54
C VAL A 530 -48.40 -27.52 -2.61
N SER A 531 -49.13 -26.97 -3.60
CA SER A 531 -50.08 -27.75 -4.41
C SER A 531 -49.51 -28.45 -5.66
N ASN A 532 -48.27 -28.16 -6.08
CA ASN A 532 -47.70 -28.74 -7.30
C ASN A 532 -46.67 -29.85 -7.06
N LYS A 533 -46.38 -30.16 -5.80
CA LYS A 533 -45.52 -31.26 -5.39
C LYS A 533 -46.28 -32.58 -5.53
N ARG A 534 -45.80 -33.44 -6.41
CA ARG A 534 -46.25 -34.83 -6.53
C ARG A 534 -45.21 -35.75 -5.90
N ARG A 535 -45.66 -36.91 -5.44
CA ARG A 535 -44.80 -37.93 -4.86
C ARG A 535 -44.81 -39.14 -5.76
N GLY A 536 -43.69 -39.85 -5.79
CA GLY A 536 -43.53 -41.04 -6.60
C GLY A 536 -42.29 -41.81 -6.22
N TYR A 537 -41.99 -42.83 -7.01
CA TYR A 537 -40.89 -43.75 -6.78
C TYR A 537 -39.90 -43.68 -7.94
N VAL A 538 -38.62 -43.81 -7.67
CA VAL A 538 -37.61 -43.86 -8.72
C VAL A 538 -37.73 -45.17 -9.50
N ALA A 539 -38.25 -45.11 -10.71
CA ALA A 539 -38.52 -46.29 -11.54
C ALA A 539 -37.27 -46.85 -12.20
N ALA A 540 -36.40 -45.97 -12.68
CA ALA A 540 -35.18 -46.33 -13.39
C ALA A 540 -34.17 -45.19 -13.36
N LEU A 541 -32.89 -45.56 -13.27
CA LEU A 541 -31.76 -44.63 -13.30
C LEU A 541 -30.79 -45.06 -14.40
N GLN A 542 -30.35 -44.11 -15.21
CA GLN A 542 -29.24 -44.23 -16.18
C GLN A 542 -28.18 -43.16 -15.88
N ASP A 543 -27.07 -43.17 -16.61
CA ASP A 543 -25.90 -42.30 -16.36
C ASP A 543 -26.17 -40.79 -16.37
N THR A 544 -27.21 -40.32 -17.09
CA THR A 544 -27.53 -38.88 -17.21
C THR A 544 -28.97 -38.51 -16.89
N TYR A 545 -29.86 -39.49 -16.72
CA TYR A 545 -31.29 -39.26 -16.55
C TYR A 545 -31.96 -40.41 -15.80
N GLY A 546 -33.18 -40.19 -15.34
CA GLY A 546 -34.01 -41.21 -14.70
C GLY A 546 -35.48 -41.04 -15.01
N PHE A 547 -36.27 -41.98 -14.49
CA PHE A 547 -37.72 -41.96 -14.54
C PHE A 547 -38.29 -42.08 -13.13
N VAL A 548 -39.31 -41.27 -12.84
CA VAL A 548 -40.09 -41.35 -11.60
C VAL A 548 -41.47 -41.91 -11.94
N GLU A 549 -41.81 -43.04 -11.33
CA GLU A 549 -43.15 -43.61 -11.31
C GLU A 549 -44.05 -42.80 -10.38
N ASN A 550 -45.26 -42.48 -10.81
CA ASN A 550 -46.25 -41.81 -9.96
C ASN A 550 -46.70 -42.72 -8.81
N SER A 551 -47.29 -42.16 -7.75
CA SER A 551 -47.89 -42.94 -6.64
C SER A 551 -48.94 -43.96 -7.09
N ASP A 552 -49.56 -43.76 -8.25
CA ASP A 552 -50.64 -44.60 -8.76
C ASP A 552 -50.14 -45.71 -9.71
N HIS A 553 -48.82 -45.88 -9.84
CA HIS A 553 -48.17 -46.93 -10.65
C HIS A 553 -48.58 -46.99 -12.13
N ASN A 554 -49.20 -45.93 -12.65
CA ASN A 554 -49.81 -45.90 -13.99
C ASN A 554 -48.97 -45.17 -15.05
N GLN A 555 -48.04 -44.32 -14.63
CA GLN A 555 -47.25 -43.45 -15.50
C GLN A 555 -45.84 -43.26 -14.95
N ALA A 556 -44.87 -43.13 -15.85
CA ALA A 556 -43.51 -42.70 -15.53
C ALA A 556 -43.20 -41.35 -16.17
N VAL A 557 -42.61 -40.45 -15.39
CA VAL A 557 -42.21 -39.12 -15.80
C VAL A 557 -40.69 -39.07 -15.90
N PHE A 558 -40.19 -38.52 -17.00
CA PHE A 558 -38.75 -38.37 -17.26
C PHE A 558 -38.16 -37.23 -16.41
N PHE A 559 -36.96 -37.42 -15.86
CA PHE A 559 -36.16 -36.34 -15.28
C PHE A 559 -34.69 -36.44 -15.69
N HIS A 560 -34.01 -35.29 -15.79
CA HIS A 560 -32.58 -35.23 -16.00
C HIS A 560 -31.86 -35.05 -14.64
N PHE A 561 -30.63 -35.53 -14.48
CA PHE A 561 -29.90 -35.35 -13.20
C PHE A 561 -29.66 -33.89 -12.81
N THR A 562 -29.71 -32.95 -13.77
CA THR A 562 -29.68 -31.51 -13.46
C THR A 562 -30.91 -31.04 -12.69
N SER A 563 -32.00 -31.78 -12.77
CA SER A 563 -33.27 -31.50 -12.09
C SER A 563 -33.35 -32.18 -10.71
N LEU A 564 -32.31 -32.92 -10.30
CA LEU A 564 -32.19 -33.54 -8.99
C LEU A 564 -31.61 -32.55 -7.96
N ASN A 565 -32.32 -32.39 -6.85
CA ASN A 565 -31.87 -31.64 -5.68
C ASN A 565 -31.07 -32.57 -4.77
N GLY A 566 -29.78 -32.72 -5.07
CA GLY A 566 -28.86 -33.60 -4.34
C GLY A 566 -27.74 -34.12 -5.22
N SER A 567 -26.91 -35.02 -4.69
CA SER A 567 -25.93 -35.72 -5.51
C SER A 567 -26.57 -36.94 -6.20
N PRO A 568 -26.23 -37.25 -7.48
CA PRO A 568 -26.75 -38.42 -8.18
C PRO A 568 -26.41 -39.77 -7.52
N SER A 569 -25.51 -39.78 -6.54
CA SER A 569 -25.10 -40.97 -5.80
C SER A 569 -26.00 -41.29 -4.61
N GLU A 570 -26.89 -40.38 -4.20
CA GLU A 570 -27.77 -40.53 -3.04
C GLU A 570 -29.15 -41.13 -3.37
N ILE A 571 -29.41 -41.37 -4.66
CA ILE A 571 -30.70 -41.85 -5.19
C ILE A 571 -30.55 -43.25 -5.78
N GLU A 572 -31.41 -44.16 -5.33
CA GLU A 572 -31.45 -45.55 -5.79
C GLU A 572 -32.82 -45.92 -6.36
N ILE A 573 -32.90 -47.06 -7.06
CA ILE A 573 -34.14 -47.52 -7.68
C ILE A 573 -35.17 -47.89 -6.59
N GLY A 574 -36.31 -47.24 -6.68
CA GLY A 574 -37.46 -47.32 -5.78
C GLY A 574 -37.27 -46.58 -4.45
N ASP A 575 -36.36 -45.60 -4.41
CA ASP A 575 -36.45 -44.53 -3.41
C ASP A 575 -37.73 -43.71 -3.63
N GLU A 576 -38.31 -43.23 -2.53
CA GLU A 576 -39.40 -42.27 -2.57
C GLU A 576 -38.86 -40.87 -2.89
N VAL A 577 -39.53 -40.19 -3.81
CA VAL A 577 -39.14 -38.84 -4.24
C VAL A 577 -40.34 -37.92 -4.34
N GLU A 578 -40.12 -36.65 -4.01
CA GLU A 578 -41.04 -35.55 -4.28
C GLU A 578 -40.54 -34.76 -5.49
N TYR A 579 -41.42 -34.49 -6.45
CA TYR A 579 -41.09 -33.83 -7.70
C TYR A 579 -42.25 -32.95 -8.19
N THR A 580 -41.94 -32.01 -9.10
CA THR A 580 -42.94 -31.14 -9.74
C THR A 580 -43.00 -31.46 -11.23
N ILE A 581 -44.21 -31.60 -11.79
CA ILE A 581 -44.36 -31.87 -13.23
C ILE A 581 -44.38 -30.55 -14.01
N THR A 582 -43.50 -30.46 -15.00
CA THR A 582 -43.48 -29.38 -15.99
C THR A 582 -43.70 -29.92 -17.39
N LYS A 583 -44.39 -29.14 -18.24
CA LYS A 583 -44.67 -29.51 -19.63
C LYS A 583 -43.66 -28.82 -20.55
N LYS A 584 -42.66 -29.58 -21.03
CA LYS A 584 -41.70 -29.10 -22.05
C LYS A 584 -42.15 -29.62 -23.42
N GLY A 585 -43.01 -28.84 -24.09
CA GLY A 585 -43.60 -29.20 -25.38
C GLY A 585 -44.69 -30.28 -25.26
N ALA A 586 -44.54 -31.40 -26.00
CA ALA A 586 -45.49 -32.52 -25.99
C ALA A 586 -45.21 -33.58 -24.90
N LYS A 587 -44.11 -33.44 -24.13
CA LYS A 587 -43.69 -34.41 -23.11
C LYS A 587 -43.68 -33.78 -21.72
N PHE A 588 -44.05 -34.57 -20.71
CA PHE A 588 -43.98 -34.19 -19.30
C PHE A 588 -42.61 -34.51 -18.73
N SER A 589 -42.02 -33.57 -17.98
CA SER A 589 -40.73 -33.72 -17.32
C SER A 589 -40.89 -33.43 -15.83
N ALA A 590 -40.21 -34.19 -14.99
CA ALA A 590 -40.13 -33.94 -13.56
C ALA A 590 -38.96 -32.98 -13.28
N GLU A 591 -39.26 -31.91 -12.55
CA GLU A 591 -38.31 -30.91 -12.07
C GLU A 591 -38.32 -30.86 -10.54
N ASN A 592 -37.24 -30.35 -9.94
CA ASN A 592 -37.04 -30.28 -8.49
C ASN A 592 -37.25 -31.63 -7.80
N VAL A 593 -36.69 -32.70 -8.38
CA VAL A 593 -36.77 -34.06 -7.81
C VAL A 593 -35.94 -34.10 -6.54
N SER A 594 -36.53 -34.49 -5.42
CA SER A 594 -35.88 -34.56 -4.11
C SER A 594 -36.24 -35.85 -3.41
N ARG A 595 -35.27 -36.51 -2.78
CA ARG A 595 -35.49 -37.74 -2.02
C ARG A 595 -36.26 -37.45 -0.73
N ILE A 596 -37.25 -38.28 -0.43
CA ILE A 596 -38.02 -38.23 0.82
C ILE A 596 -37.80 -39.52 1.63
N PRO A 597 -37.99 -39.49 2.96
CA PRO A 597 -37.86 -40.69 3.80
C PRO A 597 -38.84 -41.79 3.38
N SER A 598 -38.38 -43.04 3.37
CA SER A 598 -39.24 -44.21 3.08
C SER A 598 -40.41 -44.29 4.07
N GLY A 599 -41.61 -44.59 3.57
CA GLY A 599 -42.88 -44.61 4.30
C GLY A 599 -43.66 -43.29 4.25
N THR A 600 -43.28 -42.34 3.38
CA THR A 600 -44.00 -41.06 3.21
C THR A 600 -45.15 -41.17 2.20
N ILE A 601 -45.08 -42.15 1.30
CA ILE A 601 -46.18 -42.55 0.40
C ILE A 601 -46.93 -43.72 1.05
N PRO A 602 -48.27 -43.68 1.16
CA PRO A 602 -49.05 -44.80 1.69
C PRO A 602 -48.82 -46.07 0.86
N GLU A 603 -48.52 -47.20 1.51
CA GLU A 603 -48.44 -48.50 0.85
C GLU A 603 -49.84 -48.97 0.40
N ASP A 604 -49.92 -49.59 -0.78
CA ASP A 604 -51.17 -50.18 -1.27
C ASP A 604 -51.65 -51.30 -0.33
N ALA A 605 -52.93 -51.29 0.03
CA ALA A 605 -53.49 -52.24 0.98
C ALA A 605 -53.64 -53.62 0.31
N VAL A 606 -52.84 -54.59 0.75
CA VAL A 606 -52.97 -55.99 0.33
C VAL A 606 -54.33 -56.53 0.75
N ILE A 607 -55.10 -57.10 -0.19
CA ILE A 607 -56.43 -57.65 0.10
C ILE A 607 -56.25 -58.93 0.94
N PRO A 608 -56.60 -58.92 2.24
CA PRO A 608 -56.38 -60.08 3.10
C PRO A 608 -57.42 -61.16 2.77
N GLY A 609 -57.02 -62.22 2.08
CA GLY A 609 -57.89 -63.36 1.77
C GLY A 609 -57.67 -64.06 0.43
N ARG A 610 -56.98 -63.43 -0.53
CA ARG A 610 -56.67 -64.06 -1.84
C ARG A 610 -55.39 -64.92 -1.86
N GLY A 611 -54.57 -64.87 -0.82
CA GLY A 611 -53.30 -65.63 -0.76
C GLY A 611 -52.33 -65.24 -1.89
N VAL A 612 -51.27 -66.05 -2.05
CA VAL A 612 -50.33 -65.93 -3.19
C VAL A 612 -51.01 -66.51 -4.42
N LEU A 613 -51.16 -65.70 -5.46
CA LEU A 613 -51.69 -66.12 -6.76
C LEU A 613 -50.55 -66.44 -7.72
N TYR A 614 -50.79 -67.39 -8.61
CA TYR A 614 -49.91 -67.71 -9.72
C TYR A 614 -50.48 -67.15 -11.01
N GLY A 615 -49.62 -66.61 -11.86
CA GLY A 615 -50.03 -66.07 -13.14
C GLY A 615 -48.94 -66.13 -14.19
N THR A 616 -49.31 -65.80 -15.42
CA THR A 616 -48.38 -65.65 -16.54
C THR A 616 -48.38 -64.22 -17.03
N VAL A 617 -47.19 -63.67 -17.24
CA VAL A 617 -47.03 -62.28 -17.70
C VAL A 617 -47.48 -62.18 -19.15
N LYS A 618 -48.64 -61.56 -19.36
CA LYS A 618 -49.19 -61.31 -20.70
C LYS A 618 -48.46 -60.15 -21.39
N ARG A 619 -48.02 -59.17 -20.60
CA ARG A 619 -47.36 -57.95 -21.08
C ARG A 619 -46.30 -57.50 -20.08
N SER A 620 -45.06 -57.30 -20.57
CA SER A 620 -43.95 -56.80 -19.75
C SER A 620 -44.02 -55.29 -19.53
N LEU A 621 -43.22 -54.78 -18.58
CA LEU A 621 -43.06 -53.34 -18.35
C LEU A 621 -42.48 -52.63 -19.58
N LYS A 622 -42.82 -51.34 -19.76
CA LYS A 622 -42.30 -50.51 -20.86
C LYS A 622 -40.78 -50.42 -20.92
N ILE A 623 -40.10 -50.53 -19.77
CA ILE A 623 -38.63 -50.55 -19.73
C ILE A 623 -38.03 -51.76 -20.44
N VAL A 624 -38.77 -52.87 -20.48
CA VAL A 624 -38.38 -54.13 -21.13
C VAL A 624 -38.81 -54.13 -22.60
N ASN A 625 -39.96 -53.50 -22.91
CA ASN A 625 -40.45 -53.33 -24.27
C ASN A 625 -40.70 -51.84 -24.60
N PRO A 626 -39.70 -51.11 -25.14
CA PRO A 626 -39.81 -49.68 -25.43
C PRO A 626 -40.81 -49.31 -26.53
N GLU A 627 -41.24 -50.27 -27.37
CA GLU A 627 -42.21 -50.04 -28.45
C GLU A 627 -43.65 -49.93 -27.94
N GLN A 628 -43.87 -50.14 -26.64
CA GLN A 628 -45.17 -50.10 -25.99
C GLN A 628 -45.55 -48.69 -25.50
N ASP A 629 -46.82 -48.33 -25.66
CA ASP A 629 -47.35 -47.05 -25.20
C ASP A 629 -47.59 -47.03 -23.68
N GLU A 630 -48.16 -48.11 -23.11
CA GLU A 630 -48.53 -48.22 -21.71
C GLU A 630 -47.34 -48.57 -20.80
N TYR A 631 -47.29 -47.94 -19.62
CA TYR A 631 -46.18 -48.05 -18.67
C TYR A 631 -46.18 -49.37 -17.88
N PHE A 632 -47.31 -49.71 -17.25
CA PHE A 632 -47.49 -50.90 -16.40
C PHE A 632 -47.47 -52.19 -17.21
N GLY A 633 -47.03 -53.30 -16.63
CA GLY A 633 -47.16 -54.65 -17.20
C GLY A 633 -48.53 -55.27 -16.86
N LEU A 634 -48.85 -56.44 -17.44
CA LEU A 634 -50.07 -57.20 -17.14
C LEU A 634 -49.74 -58.66 -16.85
N ILE A 635 -50.29 -59.17 -15.75
CA ILE A 635 -50.24 -60.59 -15.36
C ILE A 635 -51.64 -61.17 -15.53
N GLN A 636 -51.75 -62.30 -16.22
CA GLN A 636 -52.97 -63.10 -16.32
C GLN A 636 -52.95 -64.11 -15.16
N VAL A 637 -53.97 -64.09 -14.30
CA VAL A 637 -54.08 -65.05 -13.19
C VAL A 637 -54.41 -66.43 -13.77
N ILE A 638 -53.70 -67.47 -13.32
CA ILE A 638 -54.03 -68.86 -13.62
C ILE A 638 -54.73 -69.43 -12.39
N SER A 639 -56.01 -69.77 -12.51
CA SER A 639 -56.74 -70.53 -11.50
C SER A 639 -56.55 -72.04 -11.69
N ASP A 640 -56.70 -72.83 -10.62
CA ASP A 640 -56.50 -74.29 -10.61
C ASP A 640 -57.44 -75.06 -11.58
N ASP A 641 -58.48 -74.42 -12.10
CA ASP A 641 -59.46 -75.00 -13.02
C ASP A 641 -59.12 -74.80 -14.52
N GLY A 642 -57.99 -74.18 -14.84
CA GLY A 642 -57.52 -74.04 -16.24
C GLY A 642 -58.30 -73.03 -17.09
N GLU A 643 -59.15 -72.21 -16.49
CA GLU A 643 -59.77 -71.06 -17.16
C GLU A 643 -58.94 -69.79 -16.95
N ASP A 644 -58.48 -69.17 -18.05
CA ASP A 644 -57.76 -67.89 -18.05
C ASP A 644 -58.58 -66.82 -17.32
N SER A 645 -58.16 -66.46 -16.11
CA SER A 645 -58.89 -65.52 -15.25
C SER A 645 -58.15 -64.19 -15.12
N GLU A 646 -58.91 -63.12 -14.88
CA GLU A 646 -58.54 -61.74 -14.50
C GLU A 646 -57.09 -61.26 -14.81
N THR A 647 -56.96 -60.20 -15.62
CA THR A 647 -55.66 -59.55 -15.86
C THR A 647 -55.40 -58.43 -14.86
N ILE A 648 -54.28 -58.50 -14.15
CA ILE A 648 -53.90 -57.55 -13.10
C ILE A 648 -52.64 -56.77 -13.54
N PRO A 649 -52.65 -55.43 -13.46
CA PRO A 649 -51.49 -54.60 -13.78
C PRO A 649 -50.40 -54.66 -12.69
N PHE A 650 -49.14 -54.53 -13.10
CA PHE A 650 -47.99 -54.42 -12.18
C PHE A 650 -47.00 -53.34 -12.63
N GLY A 651 -46.35 -52.66 -11.67
CA GLY A 651 -45.30 -51.67 -11.86
C GLY A 651 -43.90 -52.21 -11.56
N ILE A 652 -42.87 -51.36 -11.60
CA ILE A 652 -41.50 -51.75 -11.23
C ILE A 652 -41.34 -51.89 -9.71
N THR A 653 -42.06 -51.07 -8.97
CA THR A 653 -42.17 -51.08 -7.51
C THR A 653 -42.90 -52.30 -6.96
N SER A 654 -43.72 -52.96 -7.79
CA SER A 654 -44.40 -54.22 -7.48
C SER A 654 -43.47 -55.44 -7.41
N LEU A 655 -42.28 -55.35 -8.02
CA LEU A 655 -41.32 -56.47 -8.07
C LEU A 655 -40.57 -56.60 -6.72
N VAL A 656 -40.43 -57.83 -6.24
CA VAL A 656 -39.63 -58.11 -5.02
C VAL A 656 -38.16 -57.79 -5.27
N ASP A 657 -37.61 -58.24 -6.41
CA ASP A 657 -36.32 -57.80 -6.91
C ASP A 657 -36.50 -56.77 -8.02
N ARG A 658 -36.23 -55.51 -7.70
CA ARG A 658 -36.37 -54.36 -8.63
C ARG A 658 -35.37 -54.40 -9.78
N LYS A 659 -34.36 -55.29 -9.73
CA LYS A 659 -33.42 -55.54 -10.84
C LYS A 659 -33.87 -56.70 -11.73
N GLU A 660 -34.87 -57.48 -11.32
CA GLU A 660 -35.35 -58.62 -12.08
C GLU A 660 -36.16 -58.17 -13.30
N ILE A 661 -35.74 -58.63 -14.47
CA ILE A 661 -36.42 -58.32 -15.74
C ILE A 661 -37.49 -59.38 -15.97
N VAL A 662 -38.77 -59.05 -15.76
CA VAL A 662 -39.91 -59.94 -16.05
C VAL A 662 -40.40 -59.77 -17.50
N GLN A 663 -40.48 -60.86 -18.26
CA GLN A 663 -40.80 -60.87 -19.69
C GLN A 663 -42.17 -61.50 -19.99
N ARG A 664 -42.68 -61.25 -21.21
CA ARG A 664 -43.92 -61.88 -21.69
C ARG A 664 -43.76 -63.41 -21.73
N GLY A 665 -44.68 -64.11 -21.08
CA GLY A 665 -44.69 -65.58 -20.96
C GLY A 665 -44.05 -66.13 -19.69
N ASP A 666 -43.44 -65.28 -18.86
CA ASP A 666 -42.89 -65.71 -17.57
C ASP A 666 -44.02 -66.07 -16.59
N SER A 667 -43.87 -67.20 -15.90
CA SER A 667 -44.70 -67.55 -14.74
C SER A 667 -44.26 -66.73 -13.53
N VAL A 668 -45.20 -66.11 -12.84
CA VAL A 668 -44.96 -65.25 -11.69
C VAL A 668 -45.87 -65.64 -10.54
N GLU A 669 -45.37 -65.50 -9.32
CA GLU A 669 -46.17 -65.51 -8.09
C GLU A 669 -46.33 -64.08 -7.59
N PHE A 670 -47.53 -63.71 -7.15
CA PHE A 670 -47.82 -62.34 -6.74
C PHE A 670 -48.99 -62.27 -5.77
N LEU A 671 -49.11 -61.14 -5.08
CA LEU A 671 -50.25 -60.78 -4.23
C LEU A 671 -51.07 -59.69 -4.92
N VAL A 672 -52.35 -59.57 -4.57
CA VAL A 672 -53.22 -58.51 -5.09
C VAL A 672 -53.43 -57.47 -4.01
N ALA A 673 -53.06 -56.23 -4.30
CA ALA A 673 -53.38 -55.06 -3.50
C ALA A 673 -54.43 -54.20 -4.20
N GLU A 674 -55.17 -53.43 -3.42
CA GLU A 674 -56.09 -52.42 -3.92
C GLU A 674 -55.42 -51.05 -3.78
N THR A 675 -55.27 -50.35 -4.90
CA THR A 675 -54.75 -48.97 -4.90
C THR A 675 -55.80 -48.02 -4.32
N HIS A 676 -55.41 -46.80 -3.94
CA HIS A 676 -56.34 -45.74 -3.53
C HIS A 676 -57.38 -45.35 -4.60
N THR A 677 -57.18 -45.79 -5.85
CA THR A 677 -58.13 -45.61 -6.96
C THR A 677 -59.12 -46.77 -7.10
N GLY A 678 -59.11 -47.75 -6.19
CA GLY A 678 -59.99 -48.93 -6.20
C GLY A 678 -59.67 -49.93 -7.32
N CYS A 679 -58.44 -49.89 -7.85
CA CYS A 679 -58.00 -50.79 -8.92
C CYS A 679 -57.14 -51.91 -8.32
N HIS A 680 -57.34 -53.14 -8.78
CA HIS A 680 -56.45 -54.25 -8.41
C HIS A 680 -55.06 -54.03 -9.02
N HIS A 681 -54.04 -54.12 -8.19
CA HIS A 681 -52.63 -54.01 -8.59
C HIS A 681 -51.86 -55.20 -8.02
N ALA A 682 -50.98 -55.80 -8.83
CA ALA A 682 -50.15 -56.88 -8.34
C ALA A 682 -48.98 -56.29 -7.55
N VAL A 683 -48.73 -56.85 -6.36
CA VAL A 683 -47.62 -56.50 -5.48
C VAL A 683 -46.85 -57.76 -5.10
N HIS A 684 -45.58 -57.61 -4.72
CA HIS A 684 -44.68 -58.74 -4.44
C HIS A 684 -44.59 -59.75 -5.58
N VAL A 685 -44.52 -59.25 -6.81
CA VAL A 685 -44.37 -60.07 -8.01
C VAL A 685 -42.95 -60.67 -8.04
N THR A 686 -42.87 -61.99 -8.09
CA THR A 686 -41.62 -62.76 -8.19
C THR A 686 -41.71 -63.71 -9.37
N ALA A 687 -40.71 -63.72 -10.26
CA ALA A 687 -40.72 -64.64 -11.39
C ALA A 687 -40.34 -66.06 -10.95
N VAL A 688 -41.24 -67.01 -11.17
CA VAL A 688 -41.02 -68.42 -10.89
C VAL A 688 -40.33 -69.05 -12.10
N ARG A 689 -39.00 -68.93 -12.14
CA ARG A 689 -38.18 -69.47 -13.24
C ARG A 689 -37.50 -70.78 -12.85
N LYS A 690 -37.47 -71.72 -13.80
CA LYS A 690 -36.74 -72.98 -13.65
C LYS A 690 -35.24 -72.70 -13.80
N TYR A 691 -34.50 -72.93 -12.73
CA TYR A 691 -33.05 -72.84 -12.76
C TYR A 691 -32.44 -74.10 -13.36
N VAL A 692 -31.51 -73.91 -14.28
CA VAL A 692 -30.73 -74.97 -14.93
C VAL A 692 -29.31 -74.97 -14.35
N GLN A 693 -28.69 -76.14 -14.21
CA GLN A 693 -27.32 -76.28 -13.72
C GLN A 693 -26.42 -76.79 -14.86
N SER A 694 -25.30 -76.12 -15.08
CA SER A 694 -24.25 -76.57 -16.00
C SER A 694 -22.88 -75.99 -15.60
N LYS A 695 -21.83 -76.34 -16.34
CA LYS A 695 -20.46 -75.89 -16.11
C LYS A 695 -20.14 -74.63 -16.90
N VAL A 696 -19.38 -73.74 -16.29
CA VAL A 696 -18.79 -72.57 -16.97
C VAL A 696 -17.73 -73.07 -17.95
N ASP A 697 -17.84 -72.70 -19.22
CA ASP A 697 -16.88 -73.09 -20.25
C ASP A 697 -15.71 -72.10 -20.33
N THR A 698 -16.02 -70.83 -20.54
CA THR A 698 -15.02 -69.78 -20.73
C THR A 698 -15.47 -68.51 -20.04
N VAL A 699 -14.59 -67.86 -19.27
CA VAL A 699 -14.83 -66.53 -18.68
C VAL A 699 -13.84 -65.54 -19.28
N LYS A 700 -14.35 -64.42 -19.80
CA LYS A 700 -13.57 -63.26 -20.25
C LYS A 700 -13.96 -62.05 -19.41
N GLU A 701 -13.10 -61.03 -19.34
CA GLU A 701 -13.18 -59.89 -18.41
C GLU A 701 -14.60 -59.40 -18.05
N GLN A 702 -15.47 -59.17 -19.04
CA GLN A 702 -16.83 -58.64 -18.82
C GLN A 702 -17.97 -59.64 -19.14
N PHE A 703 -17.67 -60.83 -19.67
CA PHE A 703 -18.68 -61.80 -20.11
C PHE A 703 -18.13 -63.23 -20.18
N GLY A 704 -18.99 -64.23 -20.11
CA GLY A 704 -18.61 -65.64 -20.22
C GLY A 704 -19.60 -66.51 -21.00
N TYR A 705 -19.23 -67.77 -21.16
CA TYR A 705 -20.02 -68.82 -21.80
C TYR A 705 -20.16 -70.01 -20.87
N ILE A 706 -21.36 -70.59 -20.85
CA ILE A 706 -21.71 -71.80 -20.11
C ILE A 706 -21.90 -72.92 -21.13
N ASP A 707 -21.42 -74.12 -20.78
CA ASP A 707 -21.53 -75.33 -21.59
C ASP A 707 -22.96 -75.87 -21.53
N TYR A 708 -23.87 -75.18 -22.20
CA TYR A 708 -25.29 -75.55 -22.28
C TYR A 708 -25.77 -75.35 -23.72
N GLU A 709 -26.11 -76.45 -24.39
CA GLU A 709 -26.55 -76.48 -25.77
C GLU A 709 -28.06 -76.25 -25.86
N MET A 710 -28.48 -75.16 -26.53
CA MET A 710 -29.90 -74.88 -26.80
C MET A 710 -30.27 -74.94 -28.28
N ASP A 711 -29.38 -74.50 -29.17
CA ASP A 711 -29.58 -74.53 -30.63
C ASP A 711 -28.21 -74.78 -31.31
N GLU A 712 -28.14 -75.80 -32.17
CA GLU A 712 -27.04 -76.17 -33.08
C GLU A 712 -25.62 -75.74 -32.64
N GLY A 713 -25.12 -76.34 -31.54
CA GLY A 713 -23.72 -76.26 -31.13
C GLY A 713 -23.24 -74.91 -30.57
N LYS A 714 -24.15 -73.98 -30.22
CA LYS A 714 -23.79 -72.70 -29.60
C LYS A 714 -23.92 -72.74 -28.08
N LYS A 715 -22.83 -72.37 -27.39
CA LYS A 715 -22.75 -72.23 -25.93
C LYS A 715 -23.56 -71.03 -25.44
N LEU A 716 -24.12 -71.12 -24.23
CA LEU A 716 -24.99 -70.11 -23.65
C LEU A 716 -24.18 -68.92 -23.12
N TYR A 717 -24.53 -67.69 -23.52
CA TYR A 717 -23.83 -66.46 -23.17
C TYR A 717 -24.32 -65.86 -21.84
N PHE A 718 -23.42 -65.33 -21.01
CA PHE A 718 -23.76 -64.54 -19.81
C PHE A 718 -22.84 -63.33 -19.64
N LYS A 719 -23.31 -62.27 -18.98
CA LYS A 719 -22.49 -61.10 -18.60
C LYS A 719 -22.03 -61.24 -17.15
N MET A 720 -20.83 -60.73 -16.83
CA MET A 720 -20.32 -60.78 -15.45
C MET A 720 -21.21 -59.98 -14.48
N SER A 721 -21.95 -58.98 -14.96
CA SER A 721 -22.94 -58.22 -14.19
C SER A 721 -24.16 -59.04 -13.75
N GLU A 722 -24.40 -60.20 -14.36
CA GLU A 722 -25.54 -61.10 -14.07
C GLU A 722 -25.16 -62.19 -13.06
N VAL A 723 -23.91 -62.19 -12.57
CA VAL A 723 -23.42 -63.10 -11.55
C VAL A 723 -23.79 -62.56 -10.19
N LEU A 724 -24.61 -63.31 -9.45
CA LEU A 724 -25.02 -62.94 -8.09
C LEU A 724 -23.88 -63.21 -7.10
N ASP A 725 -23.86 -62.48 -5.99
CA ASP A 725 -22.89 -62.58 -4.88
C ASP A 725 -21.44 -62.11 -5.16
N GLU A 726 -21.19 -61.39 -6.26
CA GLU A 726 -19.85 -60.87 -6.66
C GLU A 726 -18.74 -61.96 -6.71
N VAL A 727 -19.11 -63.22 -6.93
CA VAL A 727 -18.16 -64.32 -6.98
C VAL A 727 -17.43 -64.35 -8.32
N VAL A 728 -16.10 -64.41 -8.29
CA VAL A 728 -15.29 -64.63 -9.50
C VAL A 728 -15.48 -66.06 -9.99
N LEU A 729 -16.20 -66.23 -11.10
CA LEU A 729 -16.38 -67.52 -11.77
C LEU A 729 -15.11 -67.90 -12.54
N GLN A 730 -14.73 -69.17 -12.46
CA GLN A 730 -13.64 -69.76 -13.23
C GLN A 730 -14.17 -70.80 -14.22
N PRO A 731 -13.48 -71.02 -15.36
CA PRO A 731 -13.77 -72.16 -16.25
C PRO A 731 -13.81 -73.49 -15.47
N GLY A 732 -14.87 -74.26 -15.64
CA GLY A 732 -15.11 -75.55 -14.97
C GLY A 732 -15.99 -75.48 -13.72
N ASP A 733 -16.31 -74.29 -13.22
CA ASP A 733 -17.21 -74.12 -12.07
C ASP A 733 -18.64 -74.57 -12.39
N ASP A 734 -19.27 -75.28 -11.46
CA ASP A 734 -20.69 -75.62 -11.53
C ASP A 734 -21.52 -74.38 -11.18
N VAL A 735 -22.36 -73.94 -12.11
CA VAL A 735 -23.23 -72.78 -11.96
C VAL A 735 -24.69 -73.16 -12.19
N LYS A 736 -25.56 -72.55 -11.41
CA LYS A 736 -27.00 -72.63 -11.56
C LYS A 736 -27.49 -71.29 -12.06
N PHE A 737 -28.24 -71.27 -13.15
CA PHE A 737 -28.61 -70.04 -13.87
C PHE A 737 -30.01 -70.18 -14.46
N VAL A 738 -30.55 -69.06 -14.90
CA VAL A 738 -31.85 -68.99 -15.55
C VAL A 738 -31.67 -68.56 -17.00
N ILE A 739 -32.40 -69.17 -17.90
CA ILE A 739 -32.29 -68.91 -19.33
C ILE A 739 -33.33 -67.84 -19.69
N ILE A 740 -32.87 -66.71 -20.21
CA ILE A 740 -33.72 -65.59 -20.63
C ILE A 740 -33.48 -65.33 -22.11
N GLN A 741 -34.55 -65.12 -22.88
CA GLN A 741 -34.45 -64.72 -24.28
C GLN A 741 -34.45 -63.19 -24.40
N ASN A 742 -33.49 -62.64 -25.12
CA ASN A 742 -33.47 -61.21 -25.39
C ASN A 742 -34.48 -60.88 -26.50
N GLN A 743 -35.56 -60.19 -26.14
CA GLN A 743 -36.67 -59.84 -27.05
C GLN A 743 -36.23 -59.02 -28.28
N ARG A 744 -35.15 -58.23 -28.19
CA ARG A 744 -34.65 -57.41 -29.30
C ARG A 744 -33.74 -58.17 -30.27
N SER A 745 -33.02 -59.18 -29.79
CA SER A 745 -32.03 -59.92 -30.59
C SER A 745 -32.40 -61.38 -30.87
N GLY A 746 -33.46 -61.89 -30.23
CA GLY A 746 -33.90 -63.28 -30.30
C GLY A 746 -32.95 -64.29 -29.65
N ARG A 747 -31.81 -63.86 -29.11
CA ARG A 747 -30.77 -64.74 -28.54
C ARG A 747 -31.04 -65.07 -27.08
N TYR A 748 -30.75 -66.32 -26.69
CA TYR A 748 -30.80 -66.77 -25.30
C TYR A 748 -29.52 -66.38 -24.54
N SER A 749 -29.70 -65.97 -23.29
CA SER A 749 -28.61 -65.63 -22.36
C SER A 749 -28.90 -66.19 -20.96
N ALA A 750 -27.86 -66.51 -20.21
CA ALA A 750 -27.97 -66.89 -18.81
C ALA A 750 -28.02 -65.63 -17.93
N CYS A 751 -29.02 -65.57 -17.06
CA CYS A 751 -29.23 -64.53 -16.05
C CYS A 751 -29.29 -65.16 -14.64
N SER A 752 -29.03 -64.36 -13.61
CA SER A 752 -28.99 -64.81 -12.21
C SER A 752 -28.05 -66.02 -12.02
N VAL A 753 -26.83 -65.90 -12.54
CA VAL A 753 -25.83 -66.98 -12.49
C VAL A 753 -25.27 -67.06 -11.07
N ARG A 754 -25.45 -68.20 -10.40
CA ARG A 754 -24.92 -68.48 -9.06
C ARG A 754 -24.00 -69.69 -9.09
N LYS A 755 -22.87 -69.61 -8.38
CA LYS A 755 -21.94 -70.74 -8.22
C LYS A 755 -22.53 -71.76 -7.26
N VAL A 756 -22.67 -73.00 -7.70
CA VAL A 756 -23.11 -74.11 -6.84
C VAL A 756 -21.87 -74.67 -6.14
N ILE A 757 -21.72 -74.36 -4.84
CA ILE A 757 -20.66 -74.95 -4.02
C ILE A 757 -21.17 -76.29 -3.46
N GLU A 758 -21.32 -77.29 -4.32
CA GLU A 758 -21.44 -78.66 -3.83
C GLU A 758 -20.03 -79.16 -3.46
N LYS A 759 -19.70 -79.11 -2.17
CA LYS A 759 -18.68 -80.01 -1.61
C LYS A 759 -19.39 -81.28 -1.16
N PRO A 760 -19.53 -82.33 -1.99
CA PRO A 760 -19.80 -83.65 -1.43
C PRO A 760 -18.58 -84.01 -0.57
N ARG A 761 -18.79 -84.18 0.73
CA ARG A 761 -17.78 -84.67 1.66
C ARG A 761 -17.18 -85.97 1.09
N PRO A 762 -15.85 -86.11 1.00
CA PRO A 762 -15.24 -87.33 0.46
C PRO A 762 -15.68 -88.57 1.26
N GLU A 763 -16.12 -89.62 0.57
CA GLU A 763 -16.68 -90.86 1.13
C GLU A 763 -15.78 -91.56 2.16
N ARG A 764 -14.48 -91.27 2.18
CA ARG A 764 -13.51 -91.84 3.14
C ARG A 764 -13.78 -91.49 4.61
N LEU A 765 -14.66 -90.52 4.90
CA LEU A 765 -15.07 -90.17 6.27
C LEU A 765 -16.46 -90.72 6.67
N LEU A 766 -17.20 -91.35 5.75
CA LEU A 766 -18.53 -91.92 6.04
C LEU A 766 -18.48 -93.35 6.62
N SER A 767 -17.31 -94.00 6.65
CA SER A 767 -17.14 -95.33 7.25
C SER A 767 -16.92 -95.32 8.77
N ARG A 768 -16.74 -94.14 9.39
CA ARG A 768 -16.58 -94.00 10.85
C ARG A 768 -17.74 -93.30 11.56
N LEU A 769 -18.77 -92.89 10.82
CA LEU A 769 -19.97 -92.22 11.36
C LEU A 769 -21.26 -93.04 11.16
N ARG A 770 -21.15 -94.37 11.07
CA ARG A 770 -22.30 -95.30 11.18
C ARG A 770 -22.49 -95.88 12.58
N SER A 771 -21.85 -95.33 13.60
CA SER A 771 -21.92 -95.87 14.96
C SER A 771 -21.91 -94.81 16.05
N VAL A 772 -22.71 -93.75 15.94
CA VAL A 772 -23.24 -93.04 17.12
C VAL A 772 -24.61 -92.51 16.72
N GLN A 773 -25.66 -93.10 17.27
CA GLN A 773 -27.03 -92.63 17.12
C GLN A 773 -27.26 -91.32 17.89
N ASP A 774 -28.03 -90.46 17.24
CA ASP A 774 -28.93 -89.40 17.72
C ASP A 774 -29.07 -89.27 19.26
N ASP A 775 -28.77 -88.07 19.78
CA ASP A 775 -29.48 -87.57 20.96
C ASP A 775 -29.60 -86.04 20.91
N LYS A 776 -30.84 -85.61 20.71
CA LYS A 776 -31.31 -84.21 20.69
C LYS A 776 -31.52 -83.71 22.12
N CYS A 777 -30.52 -83.09 22.74
CA CYS A 777 -30.74 -82.07 23.77
C CYS A 777 -29.43 -81.40 24.21
N GLY A 778 -29.13 -80.21 23.69
CA GLY A 778 -28.01 -79.39 24.15
C GLY A 778 -28.16 -77.94 23.69
N PRO A 779 -27.77 -76.95 24.52
CA PRO A 779 -28.09 -75.54 24.31
C PRO A 779 -27.44 -74.99 23.04
N ARG A 780 -28.25 -74.35 22.17
CA ARG A 780 -27.80 -73.68 20.94
C ARG A 780 -26.99 -72.42 21.30
N LEU A 781 -25.70 -72.44 21.00
CA LEU A 781 -24.83 -71.26 21.07
C LEU A 781 -25.18 -70.30 19.91
N ILE A 782 -25.68 -69.11 20.24
CA ILE A 782 -25.92 -68.02 19.29
C ILE A 782 -24.66 -67.15 19.26
N ALA A 783 -24.01 -67.04 18.11
CA ALA A 783 -22.84 -66.19 17.93
C ALA A 783 -23.27 -64.70 17.89
N VAL A 784 -22.99 -63.96 18.96
CA VAL A 784 -23.37 -62.53 19.09
C VAL A 784 -22.49 -61.60 18.25
N ARG A 785 -21.34 -62.07 17.76
CA ARG A 785 -20.44 -61.31 16.87
C ARG A 785 -19.67 -62.27 15.97
N GLN A 786 -19.66 -61.99 14.66
CA GLN A 786 -18.80 -62.71 13.73
C GLN A 786 -17.32 -62.31 13.96
N PRO A 787 -16.37 -63.26 13.95
CA PRO A 787 -14.96 -62.96 14.13
C PRO A 787 -14.44 -62.15 12.92
N ARG A 788 -13.86 -60.98 13.18
CA ARG A 788 -13.10 -60.23 12.17
C ARG A 788 -11.76 -60.92 11.94
N GLY A 789 -11.35 -61.01 10.67
CA GLY A 789 -10.03 -61.52 10.27
C GLY A 789 -8.87 -60.71 10.87
N PRO A 790 -7.65 -61.27 10.83
CA PRO A 790 -6.47 -60.73 11.50
C PRO A 790 -6.08 -59.33 10.98
N ASP A 791 -5.74 -58.42 11.89
CA ASP A 791 -5.46 -57.00 11.63
C ASP A 791 -3.97 -56.68 11.40
N ASP A 792 -3.18 -57.67 10.97
CA ASP A 792 -1.73 -57.58 10.69
C ASP A 792 -0.88 -56.96 11.83
N THR A 793 -1.40 -56.93 13.06
CA THR A 793 -0.63 -56.56 14.23
C THR A 793 -0.07 -57.81 14.94
N LEU A 794 1.22 -57.77 15.30
CA LEU A 794 1.90 -58.83 16.06
C LEU A 794 1.41 -58.84 17.53
N GLY A 795 0.21 -59.37 17.75
CA GLY A 795 -0.40 -59.54 19.07
C GLY A 795 0.12 -60.78 19.81
N PHE A 796 0.29 -60.63 21.14
CA PHE A 796 0.59 -61.64 22.17
C PHE A 796 2.08 -61.90 22.51
N LYS A 797 2.66 -60.98 23.31
CA LYS A 797 3.95 -61.14 24.03
C LYS A 797 3.77 -61.59 25.50
N LEU A 798 2.92 -62.57 25.78
CA LEU A 798 2.83 -63.12 27.15
C LEU A 798 2.88 -64.66 27.11
N PRO A 799 3.86 -65.29 27.79
CA PRO A 799 3.92 -66.75 27.89
C PRO A 799 2.77 -67.27 28.77
N ARG A 800 2.06 -68.29 28.28
CA ARG A 800 0.95 -68.93 29.01
C ARG A 800 1.51 -69.80 30.14
N VAL A 801 1.03 -69.59 31.35
CA VAL A 801 1.32 -70.45 32.51
C VAL A 801 0.40 -71.68 32.46
N PRO A 802 0.91 -72.91 32.65
CA PRO A 802 0.08 -74.13 32.66
C PRO A 802 -0.85 -74.16 33.89
N TRP A 803 -2.09 -74.57 33.64
CA TRP A 803 -3.14 -74.68 34.66
C TRP A 803 -2.93 -75.97 35.49
N VAL A 804 -2.88 -75.86 36.82
CA VAL A 804 -2.81 -76.99 37.75
C VAL A 804 -4.22 -77.32 38.21
N GLN A 805 -4.67 -78.57 38.01
CA GLN A 805 -5.95 -79.07 38.53
C GLN A 805 -5.85 -79.26 40.05
N ALA A 806 -6.76 -78.64 40.80
CA ALA A 806 -7.01 -78.98 42.20
C ALA A 806 -8.20 -79.95 42.27
N ASN A 807 -8.02 -81.01 43.07
CA ASN A 807 -8.99 -82.06 43.41
C ASN A 807 -10.28 -81.52 44.01
#